data_AF-A0A671PAZ2-F1
#
_entry.id   AF-A0A671PAZ2-F1
#
_cell.length_a   1.000
_cell.length_b   1.000
_cell.length_c   1.000
_cell.angle_alpha   90.00
_cell.angle_beta   90.00
_cell.angle_gamma   90.00
#
_symmetry.space_group_name_H-M   'P 1'
#
loop_
_entity.id
_entity.type
_entity.pdbx_description
1 polymer ?
#
loop_
_entity_poly.entity_id
_entity_poly.type
_entity_poly.pdbx_seq_one_letter_code
_entity_poly.pdbx_strand_id
1 'polypeptide(L)'
;MESLTEKAEITVSSLKPGTEYSFSVRTLVELNSTKLESSPVKISHRTSITMESLLRDLGLQNHLKNKLNLKSVLELRKPSDVVETAHSLRSLQWLFLRKLMMVNSSARIIKCASNCNPETCEKSTNIDEDQKGIHPLDLITALFHCADPFLQQEMALKMSVCQFSVPLLLPNCDTNECTLMLWALRDITKQFRSHSLEDDSLEESSIVLTDLPLISFVRLGKSSMSKSELLNKLLSNRQHHHDTFFHKELENGNIPRKISNGLVEMSWYLPGGEKSNDKFKEPVAVANLRGDISDFMVQFTFLSQTSSAVFLFCDDLESNQTFLESLRIRSKLVLVCTTDSANLGDNLTQKFKPYSEILRDRNMNEFKFAETLQETVVDILADSAKMSIEKMSKIAPDLGIIVDENNTICQNAKKRADLITQDITNIPEYKMKELSLQDKIWKEISKLEKEMCRLKAKKQNIEHYKSELKCQIQKLKRQQGSNDIRETIYQFISGLSCSPDEQLYFVKWMKINLDNLTRKHLSRLDEQYRDACKNVTEDNEHLRDLEKEIASSSLGVQHFMRELSQLYESTHSQKNSKYTAMKKLPEICAQLMLTGFPLELIDGDASNIPLTWIRDVLMALNKLTSPHNRIRVVTVLGVQSTGKSTLLNTMFGVQFAVSSGRCTRGAFMLLISVSEEFRSELQCDYILVIDTEGLKSLELSKLADSYEHDNELTTVVVGLSDLTIVNIAMENAIEMKDTLQIVVHAFLRMKEVGKRPCCHFVHQNTAGVAVHRNTLKERKILLQQLDEMTQAAARMEKIGDNKKFTDILDYNIDKNNWYIPALWLGVPPMAPVSTSYSEEASKIPFGLRSGLKNQISYNCHAKE
;
A
#
# COMPACT_ATOMS: atom_id res chain seq x y z
N MET A 1 -24.05 -13.29 -44.05
CA MET A 1 -25.50 -13.58 -44.14
C MET A 1 -26.06 -12.67 -45.21
N GLU A 2 -26.78 -13.21 -46.17
CA GLU A 2 -27.56 -12.42 -47.13
C GLU A 2 -29.04 -12.72 -46.91
N SER A 3 -29.88 -11.69 -46.87
CA SER A 3 -31.32 -11.80 -46.68
C SER A 3 -32.03 -10.80 -47.58
N LEU A 4 -33.03 -11.26 -48.33
CA LEU A 4 -33.91 -10.41 -49.14
C LEU A 4 -35.12 -9.98 -48.31
N THR A 5 -35.53 -8.72 -48.41
CA THR A 5 -36.71 -8.19 -47.74
C THR A 5 -37.39 -7.14 -48.62
N GLU A 6 -38.71 -7.04 -48.48
CA GLU A 6 -39.52 -5.96 -49.06
C GLU A 6 -39.85 -4.87 -48.01
N LYS A 7 -39.42 -5.05 -46.76
CA LYS A 7 -39.65 -4.09 -45.67
C LYS A 7 -38.60 -2.98 -45.67
N ALA A 8 -39.03 -1.77 -45.36
CA ALA A 8 -38.15 -0.60 -45.19
C ALA A 8 -37.22 -0.71 -43.96
N GLU A 9 -37.54 -1.59 -43.00
CA GLU A 9 -36.76 -1.81 -41.78
C GLU A 9 -36.48 -3.32 -41.57
N ILE A 10 -35.23 -3.63 -41.19
CA ILE A 10 -34.78 -4.96 -40.75
C ILE A 10 -34.19 -4.85 -39.35
N THR A 11 -34.58 -5.75 -38.46
CA THR A 11 -33.93 -5.94 -37.15
C THR A 11 -33.04 -7.17 -37.19
N VAL A 12 -31.74 -6.98 -36.97
CA VAL A 12 -30.77 -8.08 -36.85
C VAL A 12 -30.58 -8.40 -35.37
N SER A 13 -31.23 -9.47 -34.91
CA SER A 13 -30.99 -10.05 -33.58
C SER A 13 -29.85 -11.07 -33.68
N SER A 14 -29.09 -11.31 -32.60
CA SER A 14 -27.90 -12.20 -32.51
C SER A 14 -26.51 -11.64 -32.88
N LEU A 15 -26.33 -10.32 -32.85
CA LEU A 15 -25.00 -9.70 -32.94
C LEU A 15 -24.17 -9.92 -31.65
N LYS A 16 -22.89 -10.24 -31.78
CA LYS A 16 -21.95 -10.40 -30.66
C LYS A 16 -21.50 -9.03 -30.15
N PRO A 17 -21.57 -8.75 -28.84
CA PRO A 17 -21.09 -7.49 -28.25
C PRO A 17 -19.63 -7.16 -28.65
N GLY A 18 -19.33 -5.88 -28.84
CA GLY A 18 -17.98 -5.39 -29.20
C GLY A 18 -17.48 -5.74 -30.60
N THR A 19 -18.29 -6.40 -31.42
CA THR A 19 -17.93 -6.79 -32.78
C THR A 19 -18.35 -5.71 -33.77
N GLU A 20 -17.47 -5.38 -34.71
CA GLU A 20 -17.79 -4.48 -35.82
C GLU A 20 -18.55 -5.26 -36.89
N TYR A 21 -19.71 -4.75 -37.27
CA TYR A 21 -20.54 -5.31 -38.33
C TYR A 21 -20.66 -4.30 -39.45
N SER A 22 -20.32 -4.72 -40.67
CA SER A 22 -20.60 -3.94 -41.87
C SER A 22 -21.88 -4.45 -42.53
N PHE A 23 -22.87 -3.57 -42.62
CA PHE A 23 -24.13 -3.81 -43.32
C PHE A 23 -24.03 -3.18 -44.70
N SER A 24 -24.37 -3.94 -45.73
CA SER A 24 -24.40 -3.49 -47.12
C SER A 24 -25.80 -3.70 -47.66
N VAL A 25 -26.49 -2.63 -48.04
CA VAL A 25 -27.86 -2.67 -48.57
C VAL A 25 -27.86 -2.26 -50.03
N ARG A 26 -28.50 -3.07 -50.87
CA ARG A 26 -28.69 -2.81 -52.31
C ARG A 26 -30.15 -3.04 -52.68
N THR A 27 -30.68 -2.24 -53.60
CA THR A 27 -32.03 -2.40 -54.14
C THR A 27 -31.96 -3.34 -55.34
N LEU A 28 -32.86 -4.33 -55.38
CA LEU A 28 -33.03 -5.27 -56.48
C LEU A 28 -34.38 -5.00 -57.14
N VAL A 29 -34.38 -4.70 -58.44
CA VAL A 29 -35.60 -4.54 -59.24
C VAL A 29 -35.59 -5.60 -60.35
N GLU A 30 -36.65 -6.39 -60.42
CA GLU A 30 -36.81 -7.43 -61.43
C GLU A 30 -37.80 -6.95 -62.51
N LEU A 31 -37.28 -6.65 -63.70
CA LEU A 31 -38.05 -6.17 -64.85
C LEU A 31 -37.81 -7.10 -66.04
N ASN A 32 -38.87 -7.72 -66.56
CA ASN A 32 -38.85 -8.57 -67.75
C ASN A 32 -37.75 -9.65 -67.75
N SER A 33 -37.59 -10.38 -66.64
CA SER A 33 -36.57 -11.45 -66.47
C SER A 33 -35.12 -10.96 -66.34
N THR A 34 -34.91 -9.65 -66.21
CA THR A 34 -33.60 -9.03 -65.95
C THR A 34 -33.57 -8.42 -64.56
N LYS A 35 -32.58 -8.80 -63.75
CA LYS A 35 -32.32 -8.25 -62.42
C LYS A 35 -31.42 -7.02 -62.53
N LEU A 36 -31.92 -5.86 -62.09
CA LEU A 36 -31.16 -4.63 -61.97
C LEU A 36 -30.82 -4.38 -60.48
N GLU A 37 -29.54 -4.19 -60.18
CA GLU A 37 -29.04 -3.93 -58.83
C GLU A 37 -28.54 -2.49 -58.69
N SER A 38 -28.87 -1.83 -57.58
CA SER A 38 -28.31 -0.51 -57.25
C SER A 38 -26.89 -0.62 -56.69
N SER A 39 -26.17 0.51 -56.66
CA SER A 39 -24.93 0.60 -55.88
C SER A 39 -25.22 0.31 -54.40
N PRO A 40 -24.37 -0.49 -53.72
CA PRO A 40 -24.58 -0.84 -52.32
C PRO A 40 -24.24 0.35 -51.41
N VAL A 41 -25.15 0.69 -50.52
CA VAL A 41 -24.90 1.61 -49.40
C VAL A 41 -24.34 0.79 -48.25
N LYS A 42 -23.15 1.15 -47.77
CA LYS A 42 -22.47 0.46 -46.67
C LYS A 42 -22.48 1.32 -45.41
N ILE A 43 -22.81 0.70 -44.28
CA ILE A 43 -22.64 1.28 -42.95
C ILE A 43 -21.92 0.26 -42.08
N SER A 44 -20.90 0.70 -41.36
CA SER A 44 -20.27 -0.11 -40.32
C SER A 44 -20.74 0.38 -38.95
N HIS A 45 -21.14 -0.56 -38.10
CA HIS A 45 -21.53 -0.25 -36.73
C HIS A 45 -20.95 -1.29 -35.78
N ARG A 46 -20.41 -0.81 -34.65
CA ARG A 46 -19.86 -1.65 -33.60
C ARG A 46 -20.86 -1.77 -32.47
N THR A 47 -21.29 -3.00 -32.17
CA THR A 47 -22.20 -3.24 -31.03
C THR A 47 -21.55 -2.85 -29.71
N SER A 48 -22.30 -2.25 -28.79
CA SER A 48 -21.82 -1.88 -27.46
C SER A 48 -21.35 -3.10 -26.66
N ILE A 49 -20.31 -2.92 -25.87
CA ILE A 49 -19.85 -3.90 -24.87
C ILE A 49 -20.44 -3.46 -23.55
N THR A 50 -21.15 -4.36 -22.87
CA THR A 50 -21.58 -4.11 -21.50
C THR A 50 -20.49 -4.55 -20.53
N MET A 51 -20.19 -3.71 -19.54
CA MET A 51 -19.27 -4.05 -18.45
C MET A 51 -19.70 -5.36 -17.78
N GLU A 52 -21.01 -5.57 -17.64
CA GLU A 52 -21.60 -6.77 -17.05
C GLU A 52 -21.15 -8.07 -17.73
N SER A 53 -20.98 -8.09 -19.06
CA SER A 53 -20.49 -9.28 -19.78
C SER A 53 -19.08 -9.65 -19.35
N LEU A 54 -18.18 -8.66 -19.28
CA LEU A 54 -16.79 -8.89 -18.86
C LEU A 54 -16.71 -9.31 -17.39
N LEU A 55 -17.54 -8.70 -16.54
CA LEU A 55 -17.60 -9.05 -15.13
C LEU A 55 -18.12 -10.47 -14.91
N ARG A 56 -18.99 -10.98 -15.78
CA ARG A 56 -19.42 -12.39 -15.73
C ARG A 56 -18.29 -13.35 -16.07
N ASP A 57 -17.48 -13.00 -17.07
CA ASP A 57 -16.31 -13.80 -17.47
C ASP A 57 -15.25 -13.86 -16.36
N LEU A 58 -15.05 -12.73 -15.67
CA LEU A 58 -14.21 -12.64 -14.47
C LEU A 58 -14.89 -13.21 -13.22
N GLY A 59 -16.21 -13.45 -13.21
CA GLY A 59 -16.91 -13.85 -11.98
C GLY A 59 -17.00 -12.73 -10.93
N LEU A 60 -16.93 -11.47 -11.37
CA LEU A 60 -17.07 -10.25 -10.58
C LEU A 60 -18.49 -9.66 -10.61
N GLN A 61 -19.45 -10.27 -11.32
CA GLN A 61 -20.80 -9.73 -11.52
C GLN A 61 -21.52 -9.37 -10.20
N ASN A 62 -21.38 -10.21 -9.17
CA ASN A 62 -22.00 -9.95 -7.85
C ASN A 62 -21.34 -8.79 -7.10
N HIS A 63 -20.10 -8.46 -7.45
CA HIS A 63 -19.30 -7.45 -6.76
C HIS A 63 -19.55 -6.02 -7.21
N LEU A 64 -20.40 -5.80 -8.23
CA LEU A 64 -20.93 -4.46 -8.49
C LEU A 64 -21.84 -3.98 -7.36
N LYS A 65 -22.66 -4.89 -6.81
CA LYS A 65 -23.58 -4.63 -5.68
C LYS A 65 -22.90 -4.88 -4.33
N ASN A 66 -22.24 -6.03 -4.19
CA ASN A 66 -21.55 -6.44 -2.96
C ASN A 66 -20.05 -6.26 -3.13
N LYS A 67 -19.57 -5.02 -2.96
CA LYS A 67 -18.18 -4.65 -3.23
C LYS A 67 -17.18 -5.56 -2.53
N LEU A 68 -16.08 -5.86 -3.23
CA LEU A 68 -14.89 -6.47 -2.65
C LEU A 68 -14.31 -5.51 -1.60
N ASN A 69 -13.95 -6.06 -0.44
CA ASN A 69 -13.38 -5.29 0.65
C ASN A 69 -11.97 -5.79 0.99
N LEU A 70 -11.22 -4.98 1.73
CA LEU A 70 -9.85 -5.30 2.11
C LEU A 70 -9.76 -6.66 2.86
N LYS A 71 -10.70 -6.93 3.77
CA LYS A 71 -10.77 -8.19 4.52
C LYS A 71 -10.79 -9.42 3.60
N SER A 72 -11.56 -9.37 2.51
CA SER A 72 -11.65 -10.47 1.55
C SER A 72 -10.36 -10.72 0.78
N VAL A 73 -9.55 -9.67 0.57
CA VAL A 73 -8.29 -9.76 -0.18
C VAL A 73 -7.13 -10.19 0.72
N LEU A 74 -7.12 -9.74 1.98
CA LEU A 74 -6.11 -10.11 2.98
C LEU A 74 -6.27 -11.53 3.54
N GLU A 75 -7.38 -12.22 3.22
CA GLU A 75 -7.62 -13.59 3.67
C GLU A 75 -6.50 -14.54 3.22
N LEU A 76 -5.91 -15.25 4.19
CA LEU A 76 -4.84 -16.20 3.89
C LEU A 76 -5.41 -17.47 3.24
N ARG A 77 -4.94 -17.76 2.04
CA ARG A 77 -5.39 -18.88 1.19
C ARG A 77 -4.31 -19.90 0.91
N LYS A 78 -4.72 -21.10 0.50
CA LYS A 78 -3.82 -22.21 0.24
C LYS A 78 -2.87 -21.87 -0.91
N PRO A 79 -1.57 -22.25 -0.84
CA PRO A 79 -0.60 -21.88 -1.86
C PRO A 79 -0.91 -22.45 -3.25
N SER A 80 -1.68 -23.56 -3.37
CA SER A 80 -2.18 -24.06 -4.66
C SER A 80 -3.08 -23.05 -5.39
N ASP A 81 -3.72 -22.15 -4.65
CA ASP A 81 -4.51 -21.05 -5.22
C ASP A 81 -3.71 -19.75 -5.37
N VAL A 82 -2.47 -19.74 -4.85
CA VAL A 82 -1.48 -18.66 -4.93
C VAL A 82 -0.46 -18.93 -6.05
N VAL A 83 -0.53 -20.10 -6.69
CA VAL A 83 0.35 -20.50 -7.80
C VAL A 83 0.31 -19.43 -8.88
N GLU A 84 1.50 -19.12 -9.38
CA GLU A 84 1.87 -18.08 -10.35
C GLU A 84 1.05 -18.06 -11.65
N THR A 85 0.18 -19.04 -11.86
CA THR A 85 -0.61 -19.22 -13.08
C THR A 85 -2.10 -19.36 -12.77
N ALA A 86 -2.92 -18.50 -13.37
CA ALA A 86 -4.36 -18.64 -13.30
C ALA A 86 -4.80 -19.78 -14.23
N HIS A 87 -5.69 -20.66 -13.78
CA HIS A 87 -6.23 -21.74 -14.62
C HIS A 87 -7.55 -21.36 -15.32
N SER A 88 -8.07 -20.17 -15.05
CA SER A 88 -9.28 -19.60 -15.66
C SER A 88 -9.28 -18.07 -15.61
N LEU A 89 -10.12 -17.43 -16.44
CA LEU A 89 -10.34 -15.98 -16.38
C LEU A 89 -10.81 -15.52 -14.98
N ARG A 90 -11.61 -16.34 -14.29
CA ARG A 90 -12.11 -16.06 -12.93
C ARG A 90 -11.04 -16.06 -11.85
N SER A 91 -9.93 -16.77 -12.07
CA SER A 91 -8.79 -16.74 -11.14
C SER A 91 -7.89 -15.51 -11.34
N LEU A 92 -7.99 -14.79 -12.47
CA LEU A 92 -7.10 -13.67 -12.77
C LEU A 92 -7.28 -12.50 -11.80
N GLN A 93 -8.51 -12.17 -11.37
CA GLN A 93 -8.69 -11.07 -10.42
C GLN A 93 -7.97 -11.33 -9.10
N TRP A 94 -8.01 -12.56 -8.60
CA TRP A 94 -7.42 -12.93 -7.32
C TRP A 94 -5.90 -13.03 -7.45
N LEU A 95 -5.39 -13.51 -8.59
CA LEU A 95 -3.95 -13.50 -8.87
C LEU A 95 -3.41 -12.07 -8.88
N PHE A 96 -4.08 -11.15 -9.59
CA PHE A 96 -3.70 -9.74 -9.64
C PHE A 96 -3.75 -9.10 -8.25
N LEU A 97 -4.89 -9.19 -7.55
CA LEU A 97 -5.08 -8.56 -6.24
C LEU A 97 -4.07 -9.07 -5.21
N ARG A 98 -3.80 -10.39 -5.16
CA ARG A 98 -2.84 -10.94 -4.20
C ARG A 98 -1.42 -10.50 -4.51
N LYS A 99 -0.97 -10.63 -5.76
CA LYS A 99 0.36 -10.14 -6.16
C LYS A 99 0.52 -8.65 -5.85
N LEU A 100 -0.53 -7.86 -6.10
CA LEU A 100 -0.54 -6.43 -5.81
C LEU A 100 -0.43 -6.13 -4.31
N MET A 101 -1.20 -6.80 -3.45
CA MET A 101 -1.12 -6.59 -1.99
C MET A 101 0.29 -6.89 -1.44
N MET A 102 0.99 -7.85 -2.05
CA MET A 102 2.36 -8.24 -1.74
C MET A 102 3.41 -7.37 -2.45
N VAL A 103 2.99 -6.28 -3.10
CA VAL A 103 3.85 -5.33 -3.82
C VAL A 103 4.70 -6.03 -4.90
N ASN A 104 4.22 -7.14 -5.45
CA ASN A 104 4.93 -7.89 -6.46
C ASN A 104 4.77 -7.20 -7.83
N SER A 105 5.86 -6.66 -8.37
CA SER A 105 5.86 -5.97 -9.67
C SER A 105 5.52 -6.88 -10.86
N SER A 106 5.49 -8.22 -10.68
CA SER A 106 4.94 -9.16 -11.65
C SER A 106 3.40 -9.22 -11.66
N ALA A 107 2.70 -8.45 -10.82
CA ALA A 107 1.23 -8.39 -10.81
C ALA A 107 0.65 -7.99 -12.18
N ARG A 108 1.42 -7.24 -13.00
CA ARG A 108 1.05 -6.89 -14.38
C ARG A 108 1.02 -8.08 -15.36
N ILE A 109 1.69 -9.18 -15.02
CA ILE A 109 1.71 -10.42 -15.81
C ILE A 109 0.46 -11.23 -15.48
N ILE A 110 -0.56 -11.10 -16.32
CA ILE A 110 -1.90 -11.69 -16.13
C ILE A 110 -2.10 -12.75 -17.21
N LYS A 111 -1.72 -14.00 -16.93
CA LYS A 111 -1.81 -15.11 -17.89
C LYS A 111 -2.68 -16.26 -17.37
N CYS A 112 -3.52 -16.81 -18.25
CA CYS A 112 -4.12 -18.12 -18.04
C CYS A 112 -3.16 -19.22 -18.53
N ALA A 113 -2.92 -20.25 -17.73
CA ALA A 113 -2.20 -21.43 -18.17
C ALA A 113 -2.91 -22.07 -19.37
N SER A 114 -2.18 -22.31 -20.46
CA SER A 114 -2.70 -23.05 -21.60
C SER A 114 -2.81 -24.53 -21.22
N ASN A 115 -4.00 -25.12 -21.33
CA ASN A 115 -4.23 -26.57 -21.17
C ASN A 115 -3.65 -27.37 -22.37
N CYS A 116 -2.38 -27.18 -22.70
CA CYS A 116 -1.71 -27.95 -23.73
C CYS A 116 -0.87 -29.04 -23.07
N ASN A 117 -1.26 -30.30 -23.25
CA ASN A 117 -0.43 -31.45 -22.91
C ASN A 117 0.88 -31.37 -23.72
N PRO A 118 2.07 -31.52 -23.09
CA PRO A 118 3.35 -31.39 -23.79
C PRO A 118 3.57 -32.43 -24.92
N GLU A 119 2.82 -33.54 -24.91
CA GLU A 119 3.05 -34.68 -25.80
C GLU A 119 2.30 -34.61 -27.16
N THR A 120 1.42 -33.62 -27.37
CA THR A 120 0.61 -33.51 -28.61
C THR A 120 0.95 -32.30 -29.49
N CYS A 121 1.98 -31.50 -29.14
CA CYS A 121 2.39 -30.35 -29.95
C CYS A 121 3.34 -30.75 -31.10
N GLU A 122 2.89 -31.64 -31.97
CA GLU A 122 3.39 -31.70 -33.34
C GLU A 122 2.27 -31.30 -34.31
N LYS A 123 2.46 -30.15 -34.95
CA LYS A 123 1.78 -29.69 -36.17
C LYS A 123 0.33 -29.22 -36.01
N SER A 124 0.16 -28.00 -35.49
CA SER A 124 -0.94 -27.12 -35.92
C SER A 124 -0.40 -25.72 -36.19
N THR A 125 -0.19 -25.39 -37.46
CA THR A 125 0.26 -24.09 -37.96
C THR A 125 -0.88 -23.06 -38.08
N ASN A 126 -1.91 -23.15 -37.24
CA ASN A 126 -2.98 -22.16 -37.18
C ASN A 126 -2.74 -21.29 -35.93
N ILE A 127 -2.17 -20.11 -36.13
CA ILE A 127 -1.79 -19.14 -35.09
C ILE A 127 -3.01 -18.33 -34.59
N ASP A 128 -4.20 -18.48 -35.20
CA ASP A 128 -5.35 -17.58 -35.03
C ASP A 128 -6.54 -18.12 -34.23
N GLU A 129 -6.45 -19.28 -33.56
CA GLU A 129 -7.54 -19.77 -32.72
C GLU A 129 -7.14 -19.87 -31.23
N ASP A 130 -7.90 -19.14 -30.38
CA ASP A 130 -7.95 -19.19 -28.91
C ASP A 130 -6.92 -18.39 -28.06
N GLN A 131 -6.69 -17.09 -28.34
CA GLN A 131 -6.23 -16.17 -27.27
C GLN A 131 -7.38 -15.87 -26.28
N LYS A 132 -7.63 -16.79 -25.34
CA LYS A 132 -8.48 -16.56 -24.15
C LYS A 132 -7.77 -15.65 -23.14
N GLY A 133 -7.56 -14.39 -23.51
CA GLY A 133 -6.93 -13.37 -22.67
C GLY A 133 -7.82 -12.16 -22.41
N ILE A 134 -7.47 -11.38 -21.39
CA ILE A 134 -8.08 -10.08 -21.08
C ILE A 134 -6.99 -9.01 -21.11
N HIS A 135 -7.31 -7.83 -21.64
CA HIS A 135 -6.38 -6.72 -21.56
C HIS A 135 -6.19 -6.31 -20.08
N PRO A 136 -4.95 -6.16 -19.57
CA PRO A 136 -4.68 -5.84 -18.16
C PRO A 136 -5.44 -4.62 -17.62
N LEU A 137 -5.53 -3.55 -18.42
CA LEU A 137 -6.29 -2.36 -18.02
C LEU A 137 -7.79 -2.62 -17.87
N ASP A 138 -8.38 -3.54 -18.63
CA ASP A 138 -9.79 -3.89 -18.43
C ASP A 138 -9.98 -4.65 -17.11
N LEU A 139 -9.02 -5.50 -16.71
CA LEU A 139 -9.05 -6.13 -15.39
C LEU A 139 -8.95 -5.10 -14.27
N ILE A 140 -8.02 -4.15 -14.39
CA ILE A 140 -7.83 -3.08 -13.40
C ILE A 140 -9.10 -2.22 -13.31
N THR A 141 -9.64 -1.75 -14.43
CA THR A 141 -10.89 -0.96 -14.46
C THR A 141 -12.05 -1.74 -13.86
N ALA A 142 -12.22 -3.03 -14.17
CA ALA A 142 -13.26 -3.88 -13.59
C ALA A 142 -13.10 -4.03 -12.07
N LEU A 143 -11.88 -4.22 -11.59
CA LEU A 143 -11.57 -4.33 -10.16
C LEU A 143 -11.87 -3.05 -9.40
N PHE A 144 -11.48 -1.87 -9.93
CA PHE A 144 -11.80 -0.59 -9.32
C PHE A 144 -13.32 -0.39 -9.21
N HIS A 145 -14.11 -0.76 -10.23
CA HIS A 145 -15.57 -0.72 -10.15
C HIS A 145 -16.17 -1.72 -9.15
N CYS A 146 -15.51 -2.83 -8.90
CA CYS A 146 -15.99 -3.90 -7.99
C CYS A 146 -15.45 -3.78 -6.56
N ALA A 147 -14.47 -2.91 -6.30
CA ALA A 147 -13.89 -2.68 -5.00
C ALA A 147 -14.64 -1.62 -4.20
N ASP A 148 -14.63 -1.74 -2.88
CA ASP A 148 -15.08 -0.69 -1.98
C ASP A 148 -14.05 0.46 -1.93
N PRO A 149 -14.42 1.63 -1.40
CA PRO A 149 -13.52 2.79 -1.39
C PRO A 149 -12.20 2.56 -0.63
N PHE A 150 -12.17 1.67 0.35
CA PHE A 150 -10.96 1.38 1.13
C PHE A 150 -10.01 0.44 0.39
N LEU A 151 -10.55 -0.57 -0.31
CA LEU A 151 -9.79 -1.44 -1.18
C LEU A 151 -9.28 -0.70 -2.42
N GLN A 152 -10.08 0.20 -3.01
CA GLN A 152 -9.62 1.07 -4.11
C GLN A 152 -8.39 1.89 -3.70
N GLN A 153 -8.41 2.46 -2.50
CA GLN A 153 -7.31 3.25 -1.97
C GLN A 153 -6.06 2.39 -1.74
N GLU A 154 -6.22 1.19 -1.17
CA GLU A 154 -5.09 0.27 -0.98
C GLU A 154 -4.52 -0.22 -2.32
N MET A 155 -5.39 -0.53 -3.29
CA MET A 155 -4.95 -0.90 -4.64
C MET A 155 -4.13 0.22 -5.27
N ALA A 156 -4.59 1.47 -5.22
CA ALA A 156 -3.88 2.61 -5.78
C ALA A 156 -2.52 2.84 -5.07
N LEU A 157 -2.47 2.71 -3.75
CA LEU A 157 -1.22 2.78 -2.97
C LEU A 157 -0.23 1.70 -3.43
N LYS A 158 -0.64 0.43 -3.47
CA LYS A 158 0.23 -0.69 -3.86
C LYS A 158 0.67 -0.59 -5.32
N MET A 159 -0.22 -0.16 -6.21
CA MET A 159 0.12 0.11 -7.62
C MET A 159 1.21 1.18 -7.73
N SER A 160 1.09 2.25 -6.94
CA SER A 160 2.07 3.33 -6.86
C SER A 160 3.43 2.87 -6.33
N VAL A 161 3.48 1.94 -5.37
CA VAL A 161 4.74 1.35 -4.87
C VAL A 161 5.37 0.42 -5.92
N CYS A 162 4.56 -0.32 -6.68
CA CYS A 162 5.03 -1.12 -7.82
C CYS A 162 5.43 -0.27 -9.05
N GLN A 163 5.38 1.06 -8.96
CA GLN A 163 5.64 2.00 -10.06
C GLN A 163 4.70 1.78 -11.26
N PHE A 164 3.47 1.35 -11.01
CA PHE A 164 2.41 1.30 -12.02
C PHE A 164 1.70 2.65 -12.11
N SER A 165 1.10 2.92 -13.26
CA SER A 165 0.11 3.98 -13.38
C SER A 165 -1.11 3.71 -12.50
N VAL A 166 -1.65 4.76 -11.89
CA VAL A 166 -2.88 4.72 -11.07
C VAL A 166 -4.04 5.39 -11.82
N PRO A 167 -5.30 4.96 -11.62
CA PRO A 167 -6.45 5.65 -12.22
C PRO A 167 -6.61 7.06 -11.63
N LEU A 168 -6.56 8.09 -12.47
CA LEU A 168 -6.99 9.46 -12.14
C LEU A 168 -8.48 9.63 -12.46
N LEU A 169 -8.88 9.31 -13.70
CA LEU A 169 -10.27 9.31 -14.14
C LEU A 169 -10.69 7.89 -14.52
N LEU A 170 -11.68 7.34 -13.81
CA LEU A 170 -12.25 6.02 -14.05
C LEU A 170 -13.52 6.12 -14.92
N PRO A 171 -13.55 5.54 -16.13
CA PRO A 171 -14.72 5.59 -17.01
C PRO A 171 -15.71 4.48 -16.64
N ASN A 172 -16.99 4.74 -16.87
CA ASN A 172 -18.04 3.72 -16.87
C ASN A 172 -18.64 3.61 -18.28
N CYS A 173 -18.37 2.50 -18.97
CA CYS A 173 -18.86 2.30 -20.33
C CYS A 173 -20.38 2.05 -20.41
N ASP A 174 -21.04 1.69 -19.31
CA ASP A 174 -22.48 1.43 -19.29
C ASP A 174 -23.29 2.71 -19.06
N THR A 175 -22.79 3.65 -18.25
CA THR A 175 -23.48 4.91 -17.93
C THR A 175 -22.91 6.13 -18.67
N ASN A 176 -21.77 5.99 -19.34
CA ASN A 176 -20.95 7.09 -19.89
C ASN A 176 -20.49 8.11 -18.84
N GLU A 177 -20.61 7.79 -17.55
CA GLU A 177 -20.12 8.61 -16.47
C GLU A 177 -18.60 8.43 -16.29
N CYS A 178 -17.99 9.43 -15.67
CA CYS A 178 -16.57 9.43 -15.35
C CYS A 178 -16.39 9.83 -13.89
N THR A 179 -15.52 9.13 -13.18
CA THR A 179 -15.22 9.40 -11.76
C THR A 179 -13.77 9.82 -11.59
N LEU A 180 -13.54 10.99 -10.99
CA LEU A 180 -12.25 11.41 -10.46
C LEU A 180 -11.98 10.64 -9.17
N MET A 181 -10.90 9.86 -9.18
CA MET A 181 -10.52 8.94 -8.10
C MET A 181 -9.73 9.67 -6.99
N LEU A 182 -10.27 10.76 -6.43
CA LEU A 182 -9.60 11.57 -5.42
C LEU A 182 -9.34 10.78 -4.13
N TRP A 183 -10.37 10.13 -3.58
CA TRP A 183 -10.29 9.34 -2.36
C TRP A 183 -9.29 8.19 -2.49
N ALA A 184 -9.35 7.46 -3.62
CA ALA A 184 -8.43 6.35 -3.87
C ALA A 184 -6.95 6.77 -3.87
N LEU A 185 -6.64 8.03 -4.23
CA LEU A 185 -5.26 8.53 -4.29
C LEU A 185 -4.75 9.14 -2.98
N ARG A 186 -5.62 9.37 -1.96
CA ARG A 186 -5.27 10.10 -0.73
C ARG A 186 -4.11 9.51 0.07
N ASP A 187 -3.98 8.18 0.09
CA ASP A 187 -2.94 7.47 0.83
C ASP A 187 -1.56 7.53 0.17
N ILE A 188 -1.46 7.99 -1.08
CA ILE A 188 -0.20 7.97 -1.80
C ILE A 188 0.69 9.11 -1.30
N THR A 189 1.77 8.72 -0.62
CA THR A 189 2.88 9.60 -0.26
C THR A 189 4.11 9.23 -1.07
N LYS A 190 4.90 10.24 -1.44
CA LYS A 190 6.12 10.06 -2.22
C LYS A 190 7.25 10.85 -1.58
N GLN A 191 8.43 10.26 -1.62
CA GLN A 191 9.68 10.89 -1.23
C GLN A 191 10.45 11.31 -2.49
N PHE A 192 11.03 12.50 -2.50
CA PHE A 192 11.85 13.00 -3.60
C PHE A 192 12.82 14.08 -3.11
N ARG A 193 13.80 14.45 -3.94
CA ARG A 193 14.75 15.54 -3.68
C ARG A 193 14.73 16.52 -4.85
N SER A 194 14.18 17.71 -4.61
CA SER A 194 14.11 18.78 -5.61
C SER A 194 15.47 19.48 -5.75
N HIS A 195 15.82 19.91 -6.95
CA HIS A 195 17.06 20.67 -7.21
C HIS A 195 16.95 22.18 -6.91
N SER A 196 15.73 22.67 -6.63
CA SER A 196 15.43 24.09 -6.38
C SER A 196 15.73 24.55 -4.96
N LEU A 197 15.90 23.63 -4.01
CA LEU A 197 16.40 23.92 -2.68
C LEU A 197 17.94 23.83 -2.73
N GLU A 198 18.65 24.87 -2.28
CA GLU A 198 20.12 24.85 -2.16
C GLU A 198 20.61 23.72 -1.21
N ASP A 199 19.68 23.14 -0.44
CA ASP A 199 19.86 21.98 0.40
C ASP A 199 19.31 20.70 -0.24
N ASP A 200 20.12 19.65 -0.20
CA ASP A 200 19.85 18.24 -0.55
C ASP A 200 18.81 17.58 0.38
N SER A 201 17.72 18.30 0.66
CA SER A 201 16.68 17.93 1.62
C SER A 201 15.71 16.92 1.00
N LEU A 202 15.47 15.84 1.75
CA LEU A 202 14.48 14.83 1.40
C LEU A 202 13.08 15.36 1.72
N GLU A 203 12.26 15.56 0.70
CA GLU A 203 10.87 15.94 0.85
C GLU A 203 9.98 14.68 0.84
N GLU A 204 9.10 14.53 1.84
CA GLU A 204 8.04 13.52 1.85
C GLU A 204 6.67 14.21 1.86
N SER A 205 5.88 14.03 0.79
CA SER A 205 4.59 14.70 0.68
C SER A 205 3.50 13.83 0.04
N SER A 206 2.25 14.19 0.31
CA SER A 206 1.07 13.56 -0.31
C SER A 206 0.89 14.10 -1.72
N ILE A 207 0.87 13.23 -2.73
CA ILE A 207 0.70 13.64 -4.13
C ILE A 207 -0.65 14.29 -4.42
N VAL A 208 -1.65 14.09 -3.55
CA VAL A 208 -2.97 14.75 -3.67
C VAL A 208 -2.93 16.21 -3.23
N LEU A 209 -2.10 16.53 -2.24
CA LEU A 209 -1.99 17.87 -1.66
C LEU A 209 -0.89 18.72 -2.30
N THR A 210 0.16 18.08 -2.82
CA THR A 210 1.29 18.77 -3.45
C THR A 210 0.89 19.38 -4.79
N ASP A 211 1.22 20.65 -4.99
CA ASP A 211 1.04 21.32 -6.27
C ASP A 211 2.13 20.86 -7.25
N LEU A 212 1.75 20.01 -8.21
CA LEU A 212 2.66 19.48 -9.22
C LEU A 212 2.28 20.02 -10.62
N PRO A 213 3.24 20.22 -11.52
CA PRO A 213 2.94 20.41 -12.93
C PRO A 213 2.43 19.08 -13.52
N LEU A 214 1.30 19.13 -14.22
CA LEU A 214 0.70 17.97 -14.88
C LEU A 214 0.91 18.06 -16.39
N ILE A 215 1.54 17.04 -16.97
CA ILE A 215 1.71 16.90 -18.42
C ILE A 215 0.82 15.76 -18.91
N SER A 216 -0.12 16.08 -19.80
CA SER A 216 -1.10 15.12 -20.30
C SER A 216 -0.79 14.65 -21.71
N PHE A 217 -0.99 13.37 -21.97
CA PHE A 217 -0.70 12.74 -23.26
C PHE A 217 -1.98 12.11 -23.81
N VAL A 218 -2.40 12.57 -24.98
CA VAL A 218 -3.67 12.21 -25.62
C VAL A 218 -3.46 11.82 -27.09
N ARG A 219 -4.45 11.20 -27.72
CA ARG A 219 -4.37 10.75 -29.12
C ARG A 219 -5.65 11.11 -29.87
N LEU A 220 -5.49 11.56 -31.11
CA LEU A 220 -6.57 11.73 -32.08
C LEU A 220 -6.30 10.84 -33.29
N GLY A 221 -7.28 10.02 -33.64
CA GLY A 221 -7.19 9.08 -34.74
C GLY A 221 -6.17 7.96 -34.54
N LYS A 222 -5.73 7.39 -35.66
CA LYS A 222 -4.68 6.37 -35.69
C LYS A 222 -3.32 7.07 -35.65
N SER A 223 -2.43 6.56 -34.82
CA SER A 223 -1.03 6.98 -34.79
C SER A 223 -0.15 5.76 -35.02
N SER A 224 0.89 5.96 -35.82
CA SER A 224 1.99 5.02 -36.06
C SER A 224 2.83 4.78 -34.82
N MET A 225 2.80 5.71 -33.85
CA MET A 225 3.57 5.65 -32.62
C MET A 225 2.78 5.11 -31.43
N SER A 226 3.45 4.30 -30.60
CA SER A 226 2.94 3.90 -29.30
C SER A 226 3.15 5.01 -28.27
N LYS A 227 2.11 5.80 -28.02
CA LYS A 227 2.11 6.86 -27.01
C LYS A 227 2.58 6.38 -25.63
N SER A 228 2.06 5.25 -25.15
CA SER A 228 2.40 4.72 -23.82
C SER A 228 3.84 4.20 -23.72
N GLU A 229 4.39 3.67 -24.81
CA GLU A 229 5.79 3.24 -24.83
C GLU A 229 6.75 4.43 -24.78
N LEU A 230 6.43 5.51 -25.49
CA LEU A 230 7.21 6.75 -25.41
C LEU A 230 7.15 7.37 -24.02
N LEU A 231 5.98 7.34 -23.38
CA LEU A 231 5.81 7.77 -22.00
C LEU A 231 6.69 6.98 -21.02
N ASN A 232 6.79 5.66 -21.19
CA ASN A 232 7.67 4.83 -20.36
C ASN A 232 9.13 5.20 -20.57
N LYS A 233 9.56 5.49 -21.81
CA LYS A 233 10.92 5.98 -22.11
C LYS A 233 11.18 7.35 -21.49
N LEU A 234 10.18 8.24 -21.45
CA LEU A 234 10.26 9.55 -20.80
C LEU A 234 10.47 9.40 -19.28
N LEU A 235 9.73 8.49 -18.63
CA LEU A 235 9.77 8.30 -17.17
C LEU A 235 10.91 7.39 -16.67
N SER A 236 11.38 6.44 -17.47
CA SER A 236 12.41 5.48 -17.09
C SER A 236 13.79 6.12 -16.92
N ASN A 237 14.57 5.70 -15.92
CA ASN A 237 15.97 6.12 -15.80
C ASN A 237 16.84 5.45 -16.87
N ARG A 238 17.96 6.08 -17.26
CA ARG A 238 18.86 5.57 -18.31
C ARG A 238 19.44 4.18 -18.00
N GLN A 239 19.60 3.84 -16.72
CA GLN A 239 20.20 2.59 -16.27
C GLN A 239 19.19 1.45 -16.07
N HIS A 240 17.93 1.79 -15.79
CA HIS A 240 16.86 0.83 -15.50
C HIS A 240 15.58 1.26 -16.21
N HIS A 241 15.22 0.51 -17.26
CA HIS A 241 13.94 0.68 -17.93
C HIS A 241 12.83 0.01 -17.12
N HIS A 242 11.74 0.74 -16.90
CA HIS A 242 10.55 0.21 -16.24
C HIS A 242 9.29 0.71 -16.93
N ASP A 243 8.42 -0.23 -17.28
CA ASP A 243 7.12 0.08 -17.88
C ASP A 243 6.08 0.46 -16.84
N THR A 244 5.88 1.78 -16.69
CA THR A 244 4.85 2.37 -15.83
C THR A 244 3.46 2.26 -16.45
N PHE A 245 3.33 2.62 -17.73
CA PHE A 245 2.07 2.55 -18.49
C PHE A 245 2.05 1.30 -19.37
N PHE A 246 0.89 0.64 -19.44
CA PHE A 246 0.74 -0.53 -20.33
C PHE A 246 0.85 -0.13 -21.81
N HIS A 247 1.57 -0.93 -22.62
CA HIS A 247 1.65 -0.75 -24.07
C HIS A 247 1.54 -2.10 -24.80
N LYS A 248 1.41 -2.04 -26.13
CA LYS A 248 1.09 -3.20 -26.98
C LYS A 248 2.14 -4.32 -26.97
N GLU A 249 3.39 -4.01 -26.63
CA GLU A 249 4.50 -4.98 -26.61
C GLU A 249 4.59 -5.72 -25.26
N LEU A 250 3.81 -5.31 -24.26
CA LEU A 250 3.67 -6.07 -23.01
C LEU A 250 2.71 -7.24 -23.21
N GLU A 251 2.83 -8.22 -22.32
CA GLU A 251 1.97 -9.40 -22.31
C GLU A 251 0.48 -9.01 -22.20
N ASN A 252 -0.33 -9.55 -23.11
CA ASN A 252 -1.76 -9.23 -23.30
C ASN A 252 -2.07 -7.74 -23.60
N GLY A 253 -1.06 -6.91 -23.84
CA GLY A 253 -1.23 -5.48 -24.18
C GLY A 253 -1.71 -5.24 -25.61
N ASN A 254 -1.55 -6.23 -26.49
CA ASN A 254 -2.07 -6.23 -27.86
C ASN A 254 -3.56 -6.59 -27.95
N ILE A 255 -4.16 -7.12 -26.88
CA ILE A 255 -5.58 -7.47 -26.82
C ILE A 255 -6.42 -6.18 -26.90
N PRO A 256 -7.46 -6.10 -27.75
CA PRO A 256 -8.31 -4.93 -27.80
C PRO A 256 -8.99 -4.66 -26.46
N ARG A 257 -8.88 -3.41 -25.97
CA ARG A 257 -9.57 -2.93 -24.77
C ARG A 257 -11.09 -2.97 -24.96
N LYS A 258 -11.79 -3.41 -23.92
CA LYS A 258 -13.25 -3.53 -23.86
C LYS A 258 -13.90 -2.42 -23.04
N ILE A 259 -13.40 -2.15 -21.83
CA ILE A 259 -14.04 -1.22 -20.87
C ILE A 259 -13.13 -0.07 -20.42
N SER A 260 -11.82 -0.17 -20.68
CA SER A 260 -10.81 0.78 -20.21
C SER A 260 -10.52 1.94 -21.18
N ASN A 261 -11.27 2.07 -22.28
CA ASN A 261 -11.22 3.31 -23.08
C ASN A 261 -11.93 4.44 -22.30
N GLY A 262 -11.35 5.64 -22.34
CA GLY A 262 -11.73 6.77 -21.47
C GLY A 262 -10.98 6.83 -20.14
N LEU A 263 -10.20 5.79 -19.80
CA LEU A 263 -9.37 5.77 -18.59
C LEU A 263 -8.25 6.80 -18.70
N VAL A 264 -8.16 7.70 -17.73
CA VAL A 264 -6.98 8.53 -17.54
C VAL A 264 -6.13 7.90 -16.46
N GLU A 265 -5.00 7.37 -16.88
CA GLU A 265 -3.94 6.90 -16.00
C GLU A 265 -3.04 8.06 -15.59
N MET A 266 -2.47 8.00 -14.39
CA MET A 266 -1.50 8.97 -13.90
C MET A 266 -0.30 8.27 -13.26
N SER A 267 0.87 8.88 -13.41
CA SER A 267 2.09 8.54 -12.68
C SER A 267 2.94 9.79 -12.47
N TRP A 268 4.10 9.65 -11.83
CA TRP A 268 4.96 10.77 -11.49
C TRP A 268 6.42 10.43 -11.79
N TYR A 269 7.17 11.42 -12.23
CA TYR A 269 8.62 11.41 -12.14
C TYR A 269 9.03 12.10 -10.85
N LEU A 270 9.91 11.47 -10.07
CA LEU A 270 10.37 11.94 -8.78
C LEU A 270 11.91 12.02 -8.80
N PRO A 271 12.51 13.23 -8.68
CA PRO A 271 13.95 13.37 -8.70
C PRO A 271 14.60 12.75 -7.44
N GLY A 272 15.76 12.12 -7.65
CA GLY A 272 16.59 11.53 -6.58
C GLY A 272 17.58 12.49 -5.94
N GLY A 273 17.79 13.67 -6.54
CA GLY A 273 18.75 14.70 -6.10
C GLY A 273 20.09 14.65 -6.84
N GLU A 274 20.33 13.61 -7.64
CA GLU A 274 21.58 13.44 -8.37
C GLU A 274 21.50 14.08 -9.76
N LYS A 275 22.15 15.24 -9.92
CA LYS A 275 22.12 16.08 -11.15
C LYS A 275 22.50 15.33 -12.43
N SER A 276 23.37 14.33 -12.34
CA SER A 276 23.82 13.51 -13.48
C SER A 276 22.79 12.49 -13.95
N ASN A 277 21.91 12.02 -13.06
CA ASN A 277 20.96 10.95 -13.33
C ASN A 277 19.51 11.45 -13.46
N ASP A 278 19.18 12.58 -12.85
CA ASP A 278 17.83 13.12 -12.86
C ASP A 278 17.45 13.77 -14.21
N LYS A 279 16.29 13.38 -14.74
CA LYS A 279 15.72 13.94 -15.97
C LYS A 279 15.03 15.29 -15.79
N PHE A 280 14.41 15.47 -14.64
CA PHE A 280 13.68 16.68 -14.27
C PHE A 280 14.17 17.18 -12.92
N LYS A 281 14.26 18.50 -12.77
CA LYS A 281 14.76 19.15 -11.55
C LYS A 281 13.75 19.14 -10.39
N GLU A 282 12.48 18.99 -10.72
CA GLU A 282 11.36 19.02 -9.79
C GLU A 282 10.44 17.82 -10.10
N PRO A 283 9.60 17.39 -9.16
CA PRO A 283 8.61 16.34 -9.41
C PRO A 283 7.60 16.75 -10.50
N VAL A 284 7.28 15.82 -11.40
CA VAL A 284 6.37 16.04 -12.53
C VAL A 284 5.28 14.97 -12.55
N ALA A 285 4.02 15.36 -12.61
CA ALA A 285 2.90 14.44 -12.82
C ALA A 285 2.66 14.23 -14.32
N VAL A 286 2.40 12.99 -14.72
CA VAL A 286 2.13 12.62 -16.11
C VAL A 286 0.81 11.88 -16.20
N ALA A 287 -0.10 12.35 -17.05
CA ALA A 287 -1.37 11.70 -17.33
C ALA A 287 -1.43 11.12 -18.74
N ASN A 288 -2.07 9.97 -18.88
CA ASN A 288 -2.24 9.25 -20.14
C ASN A 288 -3.71 8.86 -20.35
N LEU A 289 -4.38 9.50 -21.30
CA LEU A 289 -5.77 9.17 -21.68
C LEU A 289 -5.81 7.96 -22.63
N ARG A 290 -6.53 6.90 -22.28
CA ARG A 290 -6.75 5.73 -23.15
C ARG A 290 -7.94 5.97 -24.07
N GLY A 291 -7.80 5.60 -25.33
CA GLY A 291 -8.84 5.80 -26.34
C GLY A 291 -8.54 6.98 -27.26
N ASP A 292 -9.55 7.38 -28.02
CA ASP A 292 -9.52 8.53 -28.93
C ASP A 292 -10.18 9.74 -28.26
N ILE A 293 -9.59 10.92 -28.36
CA ILE A 293 -10.20 12.12 -27.75
C ILE A 293 -11.55 12.49 -28.34
N SER A 294 -11.82 12.11 -29.60
CA SER A 294 -13.12 12.36 -30.23
C SER A 294 -14.27 11.63 -29.52
N ASP A 295 -13.99 10.49 -28.88
CA ASP A 295 -14.97 9.72 -28.10
C ASP A 295 -15.05 10.18 -26.63
N PHE A 296 -14.00 10.83 -26.10
CA PHE A 296 -13.83 11.11 -24.66
C PHE A 296 -13.59 12.60 -24.39
N MET A 297 -14.48 13.44 -24.91
CA MET A 297 -14.36 14.90 -24.83
C MET A 297 -14.37 15.44 -23.40
N VAL A 298 -15.17 14.86 -22.49
CA VAL A 298 -15.23 15.30 -21.08
C VAL A 298 -13.86 15.14 -20.41
N GLN A 299 -13.23 13.98 -20.57
CA GLN A 299 -11.90 13.69 -20.05
C GLN A 299 -10.84 14.60 -20.69
N PHE A 300 -10.92 14.81 -22.01
CA PHE A 300 -10.00 15.71 -22.71
C PHE A 300 -10.13 17.17 -22.25
N THR A 301 -11.36 17.67 -22.05
CA THR A 301 -11.60 19.02 -21.53
C THR A 301 -11.07 19.17 -20.11
N PHE A 302 -11.27 18.16 -19.25
CA PHE A 302 -10.69 18.15 -17.91
C PHE A 302 -9.16 18.26 -17.93
N LEU A 303 -8.49 17.45 -18.75
CA LEU A 303 -7.03 17.50 -18.87
C LEU A 303 -6.55 18.84 -19.44
N SER A 304 -7.28 19.42 -20.40
CA SER A 304 -6.98 20.73 -20.98
C SER A 304 -7.13 21.90 -20.00
N GLN A 305 -7.87 21.73 -18.91
CA GLN A 305 -8.03 22.74 -17.86
C GLN A 305 -7.09 22.55 -16.67
N THR A 306 -6.67 21.31 -16.40
CA THR A 306 -5.86 20.95 -15.24
C THR A 306 -4.37 20.78 -15.54
N SER A 307 -4.01 20.52 -16.80
CA SER A 307 -2.61 20.28 -17.21
C SER A 307 -1.86 21.57 -17.51
N SER A 308 -0.57 21.58 -17.22
CA SER A 308 0.35 22.62 -17.67
C SER A 308 0.52 22.57 -19.19
N ALA A 309 0.57 21.37 -19.76
CA ALA A 309 0.55 21.14 -21.20
C ALA A 309 -0.12 19.81 -21.58
N VAL A 310 -0.66 19.78 -22.80
CA VAL A 310 -1.26 18.59 -23.41
C VAL A 310 -0.47 18.24 -24.68
N PHE A 311 0.06 17.04 -24.75
CA PHE A 311 0.74 16.47 -25.91
C PHE A 311 -0.27 15.62 -26.70
N LEU A 312 -0.61 16.08 -27.89
CA LEU A 312 -1.59 15.46 -28.77
C LEU A 312 -0.90 14.69 -29.90
N PHE A 313 -1.04 13.36 -29.88
CA PHE A 313 -0.54 12.47 -30.92
C PHE A 313 -1.56 12.41 -32.05
N CYS A 314 -1.19 12.89 -33.24
CA CYS A 314 -2.01 12.88 -34.43
C CYS A 314 -1.11 12.80 -35.67
N ASP A 315 -1.25 11.75 -36.49
CA ASP A 315 -0.48 11.63 -37.73
C ASP A 315 -1.26 12.17 -38.95
N ASP A 316 -2.60 12.17 -38.90
CA ASP A 316 -3.47 12.66 -39.97
C ASP A 316 -4.05 14.04 -39.60
N LEU A 317 -3.26 15.08 -39.84
CA LEU A 317 -3.66 16.46 -39.55
C LEU A 317 -4.72 16.99 -40.51
N GLU A 318 -4.74 16.54 -41.76
CA GLU A 318 -5.63 17.05 -42.80
C GLU A 318 -7.09 16.66 -42.52
N SER A 319 -7.35 15.37 -42.25
CA SER A 319 -8.70 14.89 -41.95
C SER A 319 -9.25 15.43 -40.63
N ASN A 320 -8.38 15.84 -39.71
CA ASN A 320 -8.73 16.27 -38.36
C ASN A 320 -8.65 17.79 -38.15
N GLN A 321 -8.37 18.57 -39.20
CA GLN A 321 -8.16 20.02 -39.09
C GLN A 321 -9.34 20.75 -38.42
N THR A 322 -10.58 20.47 -38.86
CA THR A 322 -11.78 21.10 -38.29
C THR A 322 -11.97 20.77 -36.82
N PHE A 323 -11.61 19.55 -36.41
CA PHE A 323 -11.67 19.15 -35.01
C PHE A 323 -10.61 19.91 -34.21
N LEU A 324 -9.36 19.97 -34.68
CA LEU A 324 -8.27 20.69 -34.03
C LEU A 324 -8.57 22.19 -33.86
N GLU A 325 -9.09 22.84 -34.90
CA GLU A 325 -9.49 24.26 -34.86
C GLU A 325 -10.65 24.53 -33.88
N SER A 326 -11.50 23.52 -33.62
CA SER A 326 -12.59 23.63 -32.66
C SER A 326 -12.13 23.55 -31.19
N LEU A 327 -10.91 23.07 -30.94
CA LEU A 327 -10.41 22.84 -29.58
C LEU A 327 -10.04 24.18 -28.91
N ARG A 328 -10.88 24.63 -27.98
CA ARG A 328 -10.56 25.73 -27.06
C ARG A 328 -9.79 25.20 -25.87
N ILE A 329 -8.47 25.34 -25.90
CA ILE A 329 -7.57 24.77 -24.89
C ILE A 329 -6.97 25.91 -24.05
N ARG A 330 -7.03 25.78 -22.73
CA ARG A 330 -6.45 26.74 -21.78
C ARG A 330 -4.96 26.46 -21.52
N SER A 331 -4.57 25.19 -21.53
CA SER A 331 -3.19 24.72 -21.43
C SER A 331 -2.39 24.91 -22.73
N LYS A 332 -1.05 24.87 -22.65
CA LYS A 332 -0.19 24.79 -23.85
C LYS A 332 -0.47 23.46 -24.57
N LEU A 333 -0.89 23.49 -25.84
CA LEU A 333 -1.03 22.28 -26.66
C LEU A 333 0.22 22.08 -27.50
N VAL A 334 0.78 20.88 -27.44
CA VAL A 334 1.90 20.44 -28.26
C VAL A 334 1.43 19.32 -29.19
N LEU A 335 1.50 19.56 -30.50
CA LEU A 335 1.16 18.57 -31.52
C LEU A 335 2.37 17.66 -31.76
N VAL A 336 2.16 16.35 -31.67
CA VAL A 336 3.19 15.34 -31.91
C VAL A 336 2.79 14.53 -33.14
N CYS A 337 3.55 14.71 -34.22
CA CYS A 337 3.22 14.15 -35.53
C CYS A 337 4.40 13.38 -36.11
N THR A 338 4.13 12.29 -36.83
CA THR A 338 5.15 11.55 -37.57
C THR A 338 5.15 11.97 -39.04
N THR A 339 6.29 12.38 -39.58
CA THR A 339 6.43 12.82 -40.98
C THR A 339 7.44 11.99 -41.75
N ASP A 340 7.19 11.83 -43.06
CA ASP A 340 8.17 11.28 -43.99
C ASP A 340 9.15 12.38 -44.39
N SER A 341 10.45 12.08 -44.32
CA SER A 341 11.57 13.02 -44.58
C SER A 341 11.51 13.76 -45.93
N ALA A 342 10.65 13.31 -46.86
CA ALA A 342 10.45 13.93 -48.18
C ALA A 342 9.49 15.15 -48.17
N ASN A 343 8.69 15.35 -47.11
CA ASN A 343 7.71 16.44 -47.01
C ASN A 343 8.04 17.43 -45.88
N LEU A 344 9.33 17.64 -45.56
CA LEU A 344 9.78 18.55 -44.51
C LEU A 344 9.70 20.05 -44.89
N GLY A 345 8.92 20.39 -45.94
CA GLY A 345 8.93 21.72 -46.57
C GLY A 345 7.79 22.63 -46.10
N ASP A 346 8.13 23.57 -45.21
CA ASP A 346 7.59 24.93 -45.04
C ASP A 346 6.07 25.18 -44.84
N ASN A 347 5.17 24.22 -45.06
CA ASN A 347 3.71 24.47 -45.13
C ASN A 347 2.89 24.08 -43.89
N LEU A 348 3.44 23.33 -42.93
CA LEU A 348 2.70 22.94 -41.71
C LEU A 348 2.80 24.01 -40.60
N THR A 349 4.01 24.59 -40.42
CA THR A 349 4.33 25.56 -39.36
C THR A 349 3.59 26.90 -39.44
N GLN A 350 2.95 27.24 -40.58
CA GLN A 350 2.08 28.41 -40.73
C GLN A 350 0.58 28.11 -40.57
N LYS A 351 0.13 26.85 -40.72
CA LYS A 351 -1.31 26.52 -40.75
C LYS A 351 -1.94 26.33 -39.37
N PHE A 352 -1.17 25.92 -38.37
CA PHE A 352 -1.70 25.49 -37.06
C PHE A 352 -1.26 26.37 -35.88
N LYS A 353 -0.89 27.64 -36.12
CA LYS A 353 -0.69 28.61 -35.01
C LYS A 353 -2.03 28.81 -34.27
N PRO A 354 -2.09 28.59 -32.94
CA PRO A 354 -1.03 28.88 -31.98
C PRO A 354 -0.30 27.65 -31.36
N TYR A 355 -0.35 26.47 -31.96
CA TYR A 355 0.21 25.26 -31.34
C TYR A 355 1.72 25.08 -31.58
N SER A 356 2.44 24.53 -30.58
CA SER A 356 3.83 24.10 -30.75
C SER A 356 3.85 22.70 -31.38
N GLU A 357 4.71 22.47 -32.37
CA GLU A 357 4.78 21.20 -33.10
C GLU A 357 6.10 20.47 -32.82
N ILE A 358 6.01 19.16 -32.56
CA ILE A 358 7.14 18.23 -32.53
C ILE A 358 6.94 17.23 -33.67
N LEU A 359 7.84 17.29 -34.66
CA LEU A 359 7.83 16.39 -35.80
C LEU A 359 8.84 15.27 -35.59
N ARG A 360 8.37 14.03 -35.69
CA ARG A 360 9.23 12.84 -35.72
C ARG A 360 9.48 12.44 -37.17
N ASP A 361 10.73 12.47 -37.60
CA ASP A 361 11.15 11.78 -38.82
C ASP A 361 11.08 10.26 -38.59
N ARG A 362 10.50 9.50 -39.53
CA ARG A 362 10.47 8.02 -39.47
C ARG A 362 11.86 7.39 -39.34
N ASN A 363 12.90 8.05 -39.83
CA ASN A 363 14.30 7.59 -39.70
C ASN A 363 14.92 7.92 -38.33
N MET A 364 14.26 8.76 -37.53
CA MET A 364 14.72 9.11 -36.19
C MET A 364 14.51 7.94 -35.22
N ASN A 365 15.58 7.56 -34.53
CA ASN A 365 15.46 6.55 -33.48
C ASN A 365 14.58 7.07 -32.33
N GLU A 366 13.89 6.15 -31.68
CA GLU A 366 12.95 6.50 -30.61
C GLU A 366 13.63 7.11 -29.38
N PHE A 367 14.91 6.79 -29.18
CA PHE A 367 15.70 7.35 -28.09
C PHE A 367 15.92 8.86 -28.27
N LYS A 368 16.41 9.30 -29.44
CA LYS A 368 16.59 10.75 -29.70
C LYS A 368 15.25 11.47 -29.66
N PHE A 369 14.19 10.83 -30.15
CA PHE A 369 12.86 11.43 -30.10
C PHE A 369 12.36 11.62 -28.67
N ALA A 370 12.60 10.64 -27.78
CA ALA A 370 12.31 10.76 -26.36
C ALA A 370 13.14 11.87 -25.68
N GLU A 371 14.38 12.09 -26.10
CA GLU A 371 15.22 13.21 -25.63
C GLU A 371 14.64 14.57 -26.08
N THR A 372 14.27 14.73 -27.35
CA THR A 372 13.61 15.96 -27.83
C THR A 372 12.29 16.23 -27.10
N LEU A 373 11.51 15.18 -26.84
CA LEU A 373 10.30 15.30 -26.04
C LEU A 373 10.62 15.74 -24.60
N GLN A 374 11.65 15.16 -23.98
CA GLN A 374 12.09 15.51 -22.64
C GLN A 374 12.53 16.99 -22.56
N GLU A 375 13.34 17.46 -23.51
CA GLU A 375 13.76 18.86 -23.60
C GLU A 375 12.56 19.80 -23.71
N THR A 376 11.60 19.47 -24.58
CA THR A 376 10.37 20.27 -24.72
C THR A 376 9.55 20.31 -23.43
N VAL A 377 9.48 19.18 -22.70
CA VAL A 377 8.82 19.13 -21.39
C VAL A 377 9.57 20.01 -20.39
N VAL A 378 10.90 19.96 -20.35
CA VAL A 378 11.72 20.82 -19.46
C VAL A 378 11.48 22.31 -19.74
N ASP A 379 11.41 22.72 -21.01
CA ASP A 379 11.13 24.09 -21.40
C ASP A 379 9.73 24.55 -20.97
N ILE A 380 8.73 23.67 -21.10
CA ILE A 380 7.35 23.95 -20.66
C ILE A 380 7.29 24.10 -19.14
N LEU A 381 8.04 23.27 -18.42
CA LEU A 381 8.01 23.23 -16.95
C LEU A 381 8.53 24.53 -16.33
N ALA A 382 9.48 25.23 -16.99
CA ALA A 382 10.09 26.46 -16.49
C ALA A 382 9.07 27.57 -16.12
N ASP A 383 7.99 27.71 -16.90
CA ASP A 383 6.93 28.72 -16.70
C ASP A 383 5.57 28.09 -16.37
N SER A 384 5.55 26.85 -15.90
CA SER A 384 4.31 26.08 -15.75
C SER A 384 3.52 26.44 -14.48
N ALA A 385 2.19 26.54 -14.62
CA ALA A 385 1.30 26.54 -13.47
C ALA A 385 1.26 25.13 -12.85
N LYS A 386 1.36 25.07 -11.52
CA LYS A 386 1.28 23.84 -10.72
C LYS A 386 -0.09 23.73 -10.06
N MET A 387 -0.64 22.52 -9.98
CA MET A 387 -1.96 22.29 -9.39
C MET A 387 -2.01 20.93 -8.70
N SER A 388 -2.51 20.91 -7.46
CA SER A 388 -2.79 19.67 -6.73
C SER A 388 -4.05 18.97 -7.24
N ILE A 389 -4.13 17.64 -7.05
CA ILE A 389 -5.32 16.85 -7.43
C ILE A 389 -6.55 17.31 -6.64
N GLU A 390 -6.36 17.77 -5.40
CA GLU A 390 -7.43 18.37 -4.61
C GLU A 390 -7.98 19.66 -5.23
N LYS A 391 -7.15 20.48 -5.90
CA LYS A 391 -7.65 21.65 -6.65
C LYS A 391 -8.36 21.22 -7.93
N MET A 392 -7.90 20.16 -8.60
CA MET A 392 -8.55 19.60 -9.79
C MET A 392 -9.97 19.10 -9.50
N SER A 393 -10.23 18.58 -8.29
CA SER A 393 -11.56 18.12 -7.89
C SER A 393 -12.62 19.23 -7.83
N LYS A 394 -12.21 20.50 -7.75
CA LYS A 394 -13.13 21.64 -7.82
C LYS A 394 -13.63 21.91 -9.25
N ILE A 395 -12.85 21.49 -10.26
CA ILE A 395 -13.17 21.65 -11.68
C ILE A 395 -14.02 20.48 -12.19
N ALA A 396 -13.81 19.28 -11.63
CA ALA A 396 -14.50 18.05 -12.08
C ALA A 396 -16.04 18.16 -12.13
N PRO A 397 -16.75 18.68 -11.10
CA PRO A 397 -18.21 18.79 -11.12
C PRO A 397 -18.74 19.70 -12.24
N ASP A 398 -18.04 20.78 -12.57
CA ASP A 398 -18.44 21.71 -13.65
C ASP A 398 -18.44 21.03 -15.04
N LEU A 399 -17.70 19.93 -15.17
CA LEU A 399 -17.61 19.11 -16.37
C LEU A 399 -18.50 17.85 -16.31
N GLY A 400 -19.30 17.68 -15.26
CA GLY A 400 -20.10 16.47 -15.03
C GLY A 400 -19.30 15.26 -14.58
N ILE A 401 -18.05 15.44 -14.13
CA ILE A 401 -17.21 14.37 -13.58
C ILE A 401 -17.53 14.21 -12.09
N ILE A 402 -17.88 12.98 -11.70
CA ILE A 402 -18.17 12.61 -10.31
C ILE A 402 -16.86 12.57 -9.52
N VAL A 403 -16.85 13.03 -8.28
CA VAL A 403 -15.69 12.87 -7.38
C VAL A 403 -16.05 11.83 -6.33
N ASP A 404 -15.27 10.75 -6.23
CA ASP A 404 -15.51 9.65 -5.28
C ASP A 404 -15.55 10.12 -3.80
N GLU A 405 -14.73 11.11 -3.44
CA GLU A 405 -14.67 11.70 -2.10
C GLU A 405 -15.95 12.49 -1.75
N ASN A 406 -16.73 12.97 -2.72
CA ASN A 406 -17.92 13.81 -2.47
C ASN A 406 -19.12 13.02 -1.90
N ASN A 407 -18.98 11.72 -1.64
CA ASN A 407 -19.95 10.93 -0.91
C ASN A 407 -20.28 11.56 0.45
N THR A 408 -21.57 11.66 0.80
CA THR A 408 -22.05 12.26 2.06
C THR A 408 -21.48 11.59 3.31
N ILE A 409 -21.31 10.26 3.31
CA ILE A 409 -20.73 9.50 4.42
C ILE A 409 -19.26 9.89 4.59
N CYS A 410 -18.50 9.93 3.50
CA CYS A 410 -17.10 10.34 3.50
C CYS A 410 -16.93 11.80 3.98
N GLN A 411 -17.77 12.72 3.49
CA GLN A 411 -17.72 14.13 3.87
C GLN A 411 -18.11 14.38 5.33
N ASN A 412 -19.08 13.62 5.87
CA ASN A 412 -19.44 13.70 7.29
C ASN A 412 -18.28 13.22 8.18
N ALA A 413 -17.67 12.09 7.83
CA ALA A 413 -16.49 11.58 8.52
C ALA A 413 -15.31 12.57 8.44
N LYS A 414 -15.08 13.19 7.28
CA LYS A 414 -14.07 14.23 7.07
C LYS A 414 -14.27 15.41 8.02
N LYS A 415 -15.49 15.97 8.07
CA LYS A 415 -15.82 17.08 8.98
C LYS A 415 -15.54 16.74 10.44
N ARG A 416 -15.87 15.52 10.88
CA ARG A 416 -15.59 15.06 12.26
C ARG A 416 -14.09 14.97 12.53
N ALA A 417 -13.31 14.45 11.59
CA ALA A 417 -11.86 14.37 11.72
C ALA A 417 -11.24 15.78 11.73
N ASP A 418 -11.67 16.66 10.82
CA ASP A 418 -11.20 18.04 10.71
C ASP A 418 -11.44 18.83 11.99
N LEU A 419 -12.62 18.67 12.64
CA LEU A 419 -12.92 19.30 13.93
C LEU A 419 -11.89 18.96 15.02
N ILE A 420 -11.30 17.76 14.99
CA ILE A 420 -10.29 17.33 15.95
C ILE A 420 -8.90 17.85 15.55
N THR A 421 -8.60 17.87 14.24
CA THR A 421 -7.23 18.08 13.75
C THR A 421 -6.90 19.51 13.34
N GLN A 422 -7.90 20.36 13.03
CA GLN A 422 -7.69 21.69 12.47
C GLN A 422 -6.92 22.65 13.39
N ASP A 423 -7.06 22.50 14.71
CA ASP A 423 -6.49 23.41 15.71
C ASP A 423 -5.13 22.92 16.27
N ILE A 424 -4.57 21.85 15.69
CA ILE A 424 -3.29 21.28 16.11
C ILE A 424 -2.14 22.06 15.46
N THR A 425 -1.55 23.00 16.19
CA THR A 425 -0.40 23.79 15.73
C THR A 425 0.93 23.22 16.25
N ASN A 426 1.01 22.96 17.56
CA ASN A 426 2.17 22.38 18.23
C ASN A 426 1.83 20.98 18.76
N ILE A 427 2.45 19.95 18.18
CA ILE A 427 2.15 18.54 18.51
C ILE A 427 2.54 18.20 19.96
N PRO A 428 3.76 18.49 20.44
CA PRO A 428 4.13 18.24 21.84
C PRO A 428 3.19 18.90 22.86
N GLU A 429 2.86 20.18 22.68
CA GLU A 429 1.95 20.91 23.57
C GLU A 429 0.53 20.35 23.52
N TYR A 430 0.05 20.02 22.32
CA TYR A 430 -1.26 19.40 22.13
C TYR A 430 -1.34 18.07 22.88
N LYS A 431 -0.31 17.22 22.81
CA LYS A 431 -0.29 15.95 23.56
C LYS A 431 -0.34 16.17 25.07
N MET A 432 0.47 17.09 25.60
CA MET A 432 0.49 17.40 27.03
C MET A 432 -0.85 17.95 27.52
N LYS A 433 -1.51 18.75 26.67
CA LYS A 433 -2.85 19.22 26.88
C LYS A 433 -3.81 18.07 26.62
N GLU A 434 -4.29 17.85 25.41
CA GLU A 434 -5.43 17.00 25.08
C GLU A 434 -5.26 15.49 25.36
N LEU A 435 -4.02 14.98 25.42
CA LEU A 435 -3.71 13.55 25.57
C LEU A 435 -2.91 13.24 26.84
N SER A 436 -3.33 13.85 27.96
CA SER A 436 -2.56 13.85 29.21
C SER A 436 -2.53 12.52 29.99
N LEU A 437 -3.47 11.59 29.75
CA LEU A 437 -3.58 10.36 30.54
C LEU A 437 -2.48 9.35 30.20
N GLN A 438 -1.96 9.36 28.97
CA GLN A 438 -0.91 8.45 28.50
C GLN A 438 0.53 8.86 28.86
N ASP A 439 0.73 10.04 29.48
CA ASP A 439 2.07 10.54 29.80
C ASP A 439 2.48 10.26 31.27
N LYS A 440 2.59 11.30 32.12
CA LYS A 440 3.21 11.20 33.45
C LYS A 440 2.57 10.15 34.36
N ILE A 441 1.23 10.14 34.46
CA ILE A 441 0.50 9.23 35.37
C ILE A 441 0.72 7.78 34.94
N TRP A 442 0.56 7.50 33.64
CA TRP A 442 0.71 6.15 33.10
C TRP A 442 2.14 5.62 33.22
N LYS A 443 3.15 6.47 32.94
CA LYS A 443 4.56 6.14 33.16
C LYS A 443 4.87 5.82 34.62
N GLU A 444 4.31 6.58 35.56
CA GLU A 444 4.53 6.35 37.00
C GLU A 444 3.82 5.07 37.48
N ILE A 445 2.58 4.83 37.06
CA ILE A 445 1.89 3.56 37.33
C ILE A 445 2.72 2.39 36.81
N SER A 446 3.25 2.49 35.59
CA SER A 446 4.07 1.45 34.97
C SER A 446 5.35 1.18 35.75
N LYS A 447 6.04 2.22 36.25
CA LYS A 447 7.22 2.05 37.12
C LYS A 447 6.86 1.33 38.42
N LEU A 448 5.76 1.71 39.07
CA LEU A 448 5.32 1.10 40.33
C LEU A 448 4.88 -0.37 40.14
N GLU A 449 4.19 -0.68 39.04
CA GLU A 449 3.81 -2.05 38.69
C GLU A 449 5.04 -2.92 38.44
N LYS A 450 6.06 -2.39 37.75
CA LYS A 450 7.35 -3.07 37.56
C LYS A 450 8.08 -3.29 38.88
N GLU A 451 8.14 -2.29 39.76
CA GLU A 451 8.78 -2.44 41.07
C GLU A 451 8.05 -3.44 41.97
N MET A 452 6.72 -3.52 41.88
CA MET A 452 5.93 -4.50 42.62
C MET A 452 6.30 -5.95 42.23
N CYS A 453 6.71 -6.17 40.98
CA CYS A 453 7.19 -7.45 40.47
C CYS A 453 8.67 -7.69 40.77
N ARG A 454 9.52 -6.67 40.61
CA ARG A 454 10.99 -6.78 40.71
C ARG A 454 11.51 -6.73 42.15
N LEU A 455 10.86 -5.95 43.01
CA LEU A 455 11.25 -5.72 44.41
C LEU A 455 12.73 -5.30 44.56
N LYS A 456 13.25 -4.45 43.67
CA LYS A 456 14.67 -4.03 43.66
C LYS A 456 15.04 -3.30 44.97
N ALA A 457 14.10 -2.60 45.60
CA ALA A 457 14.34 -1.82 46.82
C ALA A 457 14.63 -2.65 48.09
N LYS A 458 14.52 -3.99 48.05
CA LYS A 458 14.85 -4.94 49.14
C LYS A 458 14.43 -4.46 50.55
N LYS A 459 13.19 -3.96 50.71
CA LYS A 459 12.64 -3.61 52.03
C LYS A 459 12.44 -4.86 52.89
N GLN A 460 12.64 -4.73 54.21
CA GLN A 460 12.60 -5.86 55.17
C GLN A 460 11.25 -6.61 55.20
N ASN A 461 10.12 -5.95 54.91
CA ASN A 461 8.81 -6.58 54.80
C ASN A 461 8.24 -6.44 53.39
N ILE A 462 8.29 -7.53 52.61
CA ILE A 462 7.87 -7.59 51.21
C ILE A 462 6.36 -7.37 51.05
N GLU A 463 5.53 -7.95 51.93
CA GLU A 463 4.07 -7.83 51.83
C GLU A 463 3.59 -6.42 52.14
N HIS A 464 4.16 -5.80 53.18
CA HIS A 464 3.90 -4.41 53.50
C HIS A 464 4.32 -3.50 52.34
N TYR A 465 5.50 -3.73 51.77
CA TYR A 465 5.98 -2.94 50.63
C TYR A 465 5.10 -3.10 49.37
N LYS A 466 4.69 -4.32 49.03
CA LYS A 466 3.73 -4.55 47.92
C LYS A 466 2.39 -3.86 48.19
N SER A 467 1.92 -3.84 49.43
CA SER A 467 0.68 -3.16 49.81
C SER A 467 0.80 -1.63 49.70
N GLU A 468 1.95 -1.08 50.08
CA GLU A 468 2.29 0.34 49.91
C GLU A 468 2.27 0.74 48.41
N LEU A 469 2.95 -0.03 47.55
CA LEU A 469 2.95 0.18 46.10
C LEU A 469 1.53 0.08 45.50
N LYS A 470 0.74 -0.92 45.91
CA LYS A 470 -0.67 -1.04 45.48
C LYS A 470 -1.49 0.19 45.87
N CYS A 471 -1.30 0.72 47.08
CA CYS A 471 -1.99 1.93 47.54
C CYS A 471 -1.61 3.15 46.68
N GLN A 472 -0.33 3.31 46.35
CA GLN A 472 0.14 4.37 45.45
C GLN A 472 -0.44 4.25 44.04
N ILE A 473 -0.43 3.04 43.46
CA ILE A 473 -1.05 2.76 42.16
C ILE A 473 -2.54 3.10 42.18
N GLN A 474 -3.27 2.70 43.23
CA GLN A 474 -4.69 3.04 43.36
C GLN A 474 -4.93 4.55 43.48
N LYS A 475 -4.06 5.28 44.19
CA LYS A 475 -4.13 6.74 44.29
C LYS A 475 -3.95 7.39 42.91
N LEU A 476 -2.98 6.94 42.13
CA LEU A 476 -2.73 7.42 40.76
C LEU A 476 -3.91 7.08 39.83
N LYS A 477 -4.46 5.86 39.89
CA LYS A 477 -5.66 5.48 39.10
C LYS A 477 -6.90 6.29 39.47
N ARG A 478 -7.04 6.69 40.75
CA ARG A 478 -8.10 7.63 41.18
C ARG A 478 -7.89 9.03 40.60
N GLN A 479 -6.66 9.52 40.62
CA GLN A 479 -6.30 10.80 39.99
C GLN A 479 -6.51 10.77 38.46
N GLN A 480 -6.23 9.64 37.82
CA GLN A 480 -6.45 9.45 36.38
C GLN A 480 -7.93 9.54 36.02
N GLY A 481 -8.80 8.85 36.79
CA GLY A 481 -10.25 8.84 36.54
C GLY A 481 -11.02 10.03 37.14
N SER A 482 -10.37 10.92 37.89
CA SER A 482 -10.97 12.19 38.33
C SER A 482 -10.93 13.29 37.27
N ASN A 483 -10.15 13.10 36.20
CA ASN A 483 -10.12 14.02 35.08
C ASN A 483 -11.39 13.86 34.25
N ASP A 484 -12.07 14.96 33.96
CA ASP A 484 -13.19 14.95 33.02
C ASP A 484 -12.70 14.57 31.61
N ILE A 485 -13.56 13.87 30.88
CA ILE A 485 -13.30 13.53 29.48
C ILE A 485 -13.19 14.83 28.71
N ARG A 486 -12.04 15.07 28.09
CA ARG A 486 -11.83 16.24 27.26
C ARG A 486 -12.74 16.18 26.04
N GLU A 487 -13.19 17.35 25.60
CA GLU A 487 -14.07 17.49 24.44
C GLU A 487 -13.50 16.77 23.20
N THR A 488 -12.20 16.92 22.95
CA THR A 488 -11.46 16.23 21.90
C THR A 488 -11.65 14.69 21.92
N ILE A 489 -11.55 14.08 23.11
CA ILE A 489 -11.70 12.63 23.27
C ILE A 489 -13.16 12.21 23.16
N TYR A 490 -14.09 13.05 23.62
CA TYR A 490 -15.51 12.83 23.41
C TYR A 490 -15.86 12.83 21.91
N GLN A 491 -15.33 13.79 21.14
CA GLN A 491 -15.49 13.85 19.69
C GLN A 491 -14.88 12.62 19.01
N PHE A 492 -13.70 12.17 19.46
CA PHE A 492 -13.08 10.95 18.95
C PHE A 492 -13.95 9.71 19.23
N ILE A 493 -14.48 9.55 20.45
CA ILE A 493 -15.41 8.46 20.80
C ILE A 493 -16.68 8.52 19.96
N SER A 494 -17.22 9.72 19.74
CA SER A 494 -18.40 9.95 18.90
C SER A 494 -18.15 9.53 17.45
N GLY A 495 -16.97 9.87 16.90
CA GLY A 495 -16.52 9.42 15.58
C GLY A 495 -16.32 7.91 15.50
N LEU A 496 -15.81 7.26 16.54
CA LEU A 496 -15.72 5.79 16.59
C LEU A 496 -17.08 5.10 16.75
N SER A 497 -18.06 5.77 17.34
CA SER A 497 -19.39 5.19 17.64
C SER A 497 -20.43 5.46 16.54
N CYS A 498 -20.02 6.00 15.39
CA CYS A 498 -20.91 6.23 14.25
C CYS A 498 -21.24 4.92 13.49
N SER A 499 -21.94 5.04 12.35
CA SER A 499 -22.27 3.86 11.53
C SER A 499 -21.00 3.13 11.06
N PRO A 500 -21.02 1.79 10.84
CA PRO A 500 -19.83 1.03 10.43
C PRO A 500 -19.12 1.61 9.19
N ASP A 501 -19.88 2.07 8.20
CA ASP A 501 -19.32 2.66 6.98
C ASP A 501 -18.66 4.02 7.26
N GLU A 502 -19.31 4.89 8.04
CA GLU A 502 -18.75 6.19 8.44
C GLU A 502 -17.54 6.03 9.37
N GLN A 503 -17.52 4.98 10.20
CA GLN A 503 -16.47 4.71 11.19
C GLN A 503 -15.12 4.47 10.50
N LEU A 504 -15.10 3.66 9.45
CA LEU A 504 -13.88 3.40 8.68
C LEU A 504 -13.37 4.67 7.99
N TYR A 505 -14.28 5.48 7.41
CA TYR A 505 -13.90 6.78 6.84
C TYR A 505 -13.33 7.71 7.90
N PHE A 506 -13.93 7.76 9.09
CA PHE A 506 -13.48 8.63 10.17
C PHE A 506 -12.07 8.27 10.64
N VAL A 507 -11.82 6.98 10.92
CA VAL A 507 -10.49 6.50 11.31
C VAL A 507 -9.46 6.79 10.22
N LYS A 508 -9.84 6.64 8.95
CA LYS A 508 -8.96 6.89 7.82
C LYS A 508 -8.65 8.37 7.61
N TRP A 509 -9.65 9.26 7.73
CA TRP A 509 -9.43 10.71 7.72
C TRP A 509 -8.56 11.18 8.88
N MET A 510 -8.79 10.65 10.08
CA MET A 510 -7.92 10.92 11.24
C MET A 510 -6.47 10.53 10.93
N LYS A 511 -6.24 9.36 10.33
CA LYS A 511 -4.89 8.94 9.91
C LYS A 511 -4.28 9.92 8.89
N ILE A 512 -5.00 10.21 7.80
CA ILE A 512 -4.52 11.09 6.73
C ILE A 512 -4.18 12.48 7.29
N ASN A 513 -5.06 13.07 8.10
CA ASN A 513 -4.87 14.41 8.67
C ASN A 513 -3.67 14.46 9.63
N LEU A 514 -3.58 13.51 10.56
CA LEU A 514 -2.50 13.46 11.55
C LEU A 514 -1.14 13.15 10.92
N ASP A 515 -1.09 12.26 9.93
CA ASP A 515 0.14 11.96 9.19
C ASP A 515 0.62 13.19 8.40
N ASN A 516 -0.30 13.94 7.78
CA ASN A 516 0.02 15.19 7.08
C ASN A 516 0.52 16.29 8.02
N LEU A 517 -0.11 16.46 9.18
CA LEU A 517 0.33 17.40 10.21
C LEU A 517 1.71 17.05 10.74
N THR A 518 1.92 15.76 11.06
CA THR A 518 3.21 15.26 11.55
C THR A 518 4.32 15.48 10.53
N ARG A 519 4.10 15.15 9.24
CA ARG A 519 5.10 15.39 8.18
C ARG A 519 5.49 16.86 8.06
N LYS A 520 4.50 17.77 8.04
CA LYS A 520 4.76 19.23 7.96
C LYS A 520 5.52 19.75 9.18
N HIS A 521 5.22 19.24 10.36
CA HIS A 521 5.90 19.65 11.58
C HIS A 521 7.35 19.11 11.61
N LEU A 522 7.54 17.84 11.28
CA LEU A 522 8.87 17.21 11.23
C LEU A 522 9.75 17.84 10.15
N SER A 523 9.22 18.14 8.96
CA SER A 523 10.01 18.81 7.91
C SER A 523 10.55 20.17 8.35
N ARG A 524 9.73 20.94 9.09
CA ARG A 524 10.14 22.23 9.68
C ARG A 524 11.23 22.05 10.75
N LEU A 525 11.10 21.04 11.61
CA LEU A 525 12.10 20.76 12.65
C LEU A 525 13.41 20.24 12.06
N ASP A 526 13.35 19.42 11.01
CA ASP A 526 14.53 18.91 10.31
C ASP A 526 15.29 20.04 9.62
N GLU A 527 14.59 21.03 9.06
CA GLU A 527 15.20 22.25 8.51
C GLU A 527 15.91 23.05 9.60
N GLN A 528 15.25 23.31 10.74
CA GLN A 528 15.85 23.99 11.89
C GLN A 528 17.07 23.24 12.45
N TYR A 529 17.01 21.90 12.52
CA TYR A 529 18.12 21.07 12.97
C TYR A 529 19.31 21.14 12.02
N ARG A 530 19.07 21.14 10.70
CA ARG A 530 20.13 21.29 9.68
C ARG A 530 20.78 22.67 9.77
N ASP A 531 20.01 23.72 9.91
CA ASP A 531 20.54 25.09 10.05
C ASP A 531 21.38 25.23 11.31
N ALA A 532 20.90 24.68 12.43
CA ALA A 532 21.64 24.63 13.68
C ALA A 532 22.98 23.90 13.54
N CYS A 533 23.02 22.80 12.76
CA CYS A 533 24.24 22.04 12.49
C CYS A 533 25.25 22.80 11.61
N LYS A 534 24.79 23.70 10.72
CA LYS A 534 25.67 24.54 9.87
C LYS A 534 26.28 25.69 10.66
N ASN A 535 25.59 26.20 11.67
CA ASN A 535 26.05 27.28 12.53
C ASN A 535 26.95 26.73 13.66
N VAL A 536 28.27 26.68 13.41
CA VAL A 536 29.31 26.16 14.34
C VAL A 536 29.32 26.83 15.73
N THR A 537 28.60 27.95 15.91
CA THR A 537 28.49 28.70 17.16
C THR A 537 27.30 28.31 18.05
N GLU A 538 26.41 27.42 17.61
CA GLU A 538 25.25 27.01 18.42
C GLU A 538 25.60 25.98 19.51
N ASP A 539 25.13 26.23 20.73
CA ASP A 539 25.33 25.37 21.89
C ASP A 539 24.79 23.96 21.64
N ASN A 540 25.56 22.93 22.02
CA ASN A 540 25.14 21.51 22.03
C ASN A 540 23.82 21.27 22.79
N GLU A 541 23.34 22.24 23.57
CA GLU A 541 22.03 22.21 24.23
C GLU A 541 20.87 22.46 23.26
N HIS A 542 20.98 23.40 22.32
CA HIS A 542 19.95 23.69 21.32
C HIS A 542 19.68 22.48 20.41
N LEU A 543 20.75 21.84 19.90
CA LEU A 543 20.64 20.60 19.11
C LEU A 543 19.98 19.47 19.91
N ARG A 544 20.29 19.34 21.19
CA ARG A 544 19.67 18.32 22.06
C ARG A 544 18.19 18.60 22.31
N ASP A 545 17.78 19.86 22.39
CA ASP A 545 16.38 20.21 22.56
C ASP A 545 15.58 20.01 21.27
N LEU A 546 16.16 20.33 20.10
CA LEU A 546 15.58 19.98 18.80
C LEU A 546 15.44 18.45 18.62
N GLU A 547 16.45 17.65 19.00
CA GLU A 547 16.36 16.18 18.99
C GLU A 547 15.19 15.67 19.85
N LYS A 548 15.00 16.24 21.05
CA LYS A 548 13.87 15.88 21.92
C LYS A 548 12.54 16.29 21.30
N GLU A 549 12.48 17.48 20.69
CA GLU A 549 11.27 17.97 20.05
C GLU A 549 10.88 17.04 18.90
N ILE A 550 11.80 16.74 17.98
CA ILE A 550 11.62 15.78 16.87
C ILE A 550 11.08 14.43 17.38
N ALA A 551 11.70 13.88 18.43
CA ALA A 551 11.28 12.59 19.01
C ALA A 551 9.85 12.63 19.62
N SER A 552 9.39 13.81 20.04
CA SER A 552 8.07 14.02 20.67
C SER A 552 6.97 14.46 19.69
N SER A 553 7.36 14.97 18.51
CA SER A 553 6.49 15.56 17.49
C SER A 553 5.74 14.58 16.57
N SER A 554 5.77 13.27 16.86
CA SER A 554 4.96 12.29 16.11
C SER A 554 3.51 12.26 16.60
N LEU A 555 2.50 12.43 15.76
CA LEU A 555 1.10 12.29 16.17
C LEU A 555 0.34 11.40 15.18
N GLY A 556 -0.50 10.52 15.71
CA GLY A 556 -1.24 9.54 14.91
C GLY A 556 -2.39 8.94 15.70
N VAL A 557 -3.26 8.20 15.00
CA VAL A 557 -4.48 7.61 15.57
C VAL A 557 -4.20 6.74 16.80
N GLN A 558 -3.03 6.09 16.85
CA GLN A 558 -2.58 5.29 17.97
C GLN A 558 -2.54 6.08 19.29
N HIS A 559 -2.19 7.37 19.27
CA HIS A 559 -2.13 8.19 20.48
C HIS A 559 -3.54 8.48 21.04
N PHE A 560 -4.54 8.63 20.17
CA PHE A 560 -5.94 8.79 20.58
C PHE A 560 -6.51 7.47 21.11
N MET A 561 -6.21 6.35 20.46
CA MET A 561 -6.56 5.02 20.94
C MET A 561 -5.91 4.69 22.29
N ARG A 562 -4.65 5.11 22.49
CA ARG A 562 -3.92 4.95 23.75
C ARG A 562 -4.57 5.77 24.86
N GLU A 563 -4.90 7.03 24.61
CA GLU A 563 -5.63 7.87 25.58
C GLU A 563 -6.97 7.23 25.97
N LEU A 564 -7.70 6.72 24.98
CA LEU A 564 -8.97 6.01 25.18
C LEU A 564 -8.79 4.75 26.05
N SER A 565 -7.73 3.98 25.83
CA SER A 565 -7.42 2.80 26.64
C SER A 565 -7.17 3.17 28.11
N GLN A 566 -6.44 4.26 28.36
CA GLN A 566 -6.15 4.75 29.71
C GLN A 566 -7.42 5.24 30.42
N LEU A 567 -8.29 5.90 29.67
CA LEU A 567 -9.60 6.31 30.16
C LEU A 567 -10.46 5.08 30.54
N TYR A 568 -10.45 4.03 29.72
CA TYR A 568 -11.14 2.78 30.02
C TYR A 568 -10.59 2.08 31.27
N GLU A 569 -9.26 1.96 31.40
CA GLU A 569 -8.59 1.38 32.59
C GLU A 569 -8.97 2.09 33.89
N SER A 570 -9.04 3.42 33.84
CA SER A 570 -9.37 4.25 35.01
C SER A 570 -10.83 4.07 35.47
N THR A 571 -11.77 3.99 34.53
CA THR A 571 -13.21 3.87 34.84
C THR A 571 -13.59 2.48 35.34
N HIS A 572 -12.99 1.43 34.78
CA HIS A 572 -13.20 0.06 35.22
C HIS A 572 -12.73 -0.14 36.67
N SER A 573 -11.60 0.47 37.04
CA SER A 573 -11.03 0.42 38.39
C SER A 573 -11.93 1.07 39.45
N GLN A 574 -12.76 2.05 39.07
CA GLN A 574 -13.60 2.81 39.99
C GLN A 574 -15.03 2.29 40.13
N LYS A 575 -15.43 1.24 39.38
CA LYS A 575 -16.82 0.75 39.27
C LYS A 575 -17.84 1.87 39.03
N ASN A 576 -17.41 2.97 38.40
CA ASN A 576 -18.25 4.14 38.19
C ASN A 576 -19.17 3.91 36.99
N SER A 577 -20.49 4.02 37.21
CA SER A 577 -21.54 3.81 36.20
C SER A 577 -21.71 4.98 35.22
N LYS A 578 -20.94 6.06 35.36
CA LYS A 578 -21.16 7.34 34.67
C LYS A 578 -21.02 7.29 33.15
N TYR A 579 -20.32 6.29 32.58
CA TYR A 579 -19.97 6.30 31.17
C TYR A 579 -20.48 5.06 30.43
N THR A 580 -21.79 5.03 30.14
CA THR A 580 -22.43 3.97 29.34
C THR A 580 -21.82 3.85 27.94
N ALA A 581 -21.37 4.96 27.35
CA ALA A 581 -20.70 4.99 26.04
C ALA A 581 -19.40 4.16 26.02
N MET A 582 -18.67 4.08 27.14
CA MET A 582 -17.39 3.35 27.20
C MET A 582 -17.55 1.83 27.16
N LYS A 583 -18.72 1.31 27.54
CA LYS A 583 -18.96 -0.14 27.58
C LYS A 583 -18.90 -0.80 26.19
N LYS A 584 -19.18 -0.03 25.13
CA LYS A 584 -19.16 -0.52 23.74
C LYS A 584 -17.80 -0.39 23.06
N LEU A 585 -16.87 0.35 23.64
CA LEU A 585 -15.56 0.62 23.01
C LEU A 585 -14.74 -0.64 22.74
N PRO A 586 -14.66 -1.63 23.66
CA PRO A 586 -13.94 -2.86 23.36
C PRO A 586 -14.51 -3.62 22.16
N GLU A 587 -15.85 -3.63 22.01
CA GLU A 587 -16.54 -4.24 20.88
C GLU A 587 -16.28 -3.50 19.56
N ILE A 588 -16.29 -2.16 19.59
CA ILE A 588 -15.94 -1.31 18.46
C ILE A 588 -14.50 -1.57 17.99
N CYS A 589 -13.52 -1.60 18.90
CA CYS A 589 -12.13 -1.88 18.54
C CYS A 589 -11.95 -3.31 18.02
N ALA A 590 -12.67 -4.29 18.56
CA ALA A 590 -12.67 -5.65 18.02
C ALA A 590 -13.23 -5.72 16.58
N GLN A 591 -14.27 -4.93 16.27
CA GLN A 591 -14.80 -4.80 14.90
C GLN A 591 -13.77 -4.18 13.95
N LEU A 592 -13.07 -3.12 14.38
CA LEU A 592 -11.97 -2.53 13.59
C LEU A 592 -10.82 -3.53 13.35
N MET A 593 -10.47 -4.34 14.34
CA MET A 593 -9.46 -5.39 14.15
C MET A 593 -9.89 -6.40 13.07
N LEU A 594 -11.18 -6.74 12.99
CA LEU A 594 -11.73 -7.62 11.96
C LEU A 594 -11.71 -7.02 10.55
N THR A 595 -11.61 -5.69 10.43
CA THR A 595 -11.43 -5.00 9.14
C THR A 595 -9.95 -4.80 8.77
N GLY A 596 -9.02 -5.31 9.59
CA GLY A 596 -7.57 -5.20 9.35
C GLY A 596 -6.90 -3.99 10.00
N PHE A 597 -7.57 -3.31 10.96
CA PHE A 597 -6.95 -2.21 11.71
C PHE A 597 -5.93 -2.75 12.73
N PRO A 598 -4.68 -2.24 12.76
CA PRO A 598 -3.70 -2.62 13.77
C PRO A 598 -4.00 -1.96 15.11
N LEU A 599 -4.05 -2.74 16.19
CA LEU A 599 -4.26 -2.26 17.56
C LEU A 599 -2.96 -2.32 18.36
N GLU A 600 -2.66 -1.28 19.14
CA GLU A 600 -1.50 -1.27 20.03
C GLU A 600 -1.69 -2.27 21.18
N LEU A 601 -0.74 -3.18 21.34
CA LEU A 601 -0.68 -4.17 22.40
C LEU A 601 0.21 -3.70 23.56
N ILE A 602 1.41 -3.20 23.23
CA ILE A 602 2.40 -2.72 24.20
C ILE A 602 2.67 -1.26 23.89
N ASP A 603 2.47 -0.39 24.88
CA ASP A 603 2.90 1.00 24.78
C ASP A 603 4.41 1.07 24.99
N GLY A 604 5.15 1.45 23.95
CA GLY A 604 6.61 1.61 24.02
C GLY A 604 7.08 2.72 24.96
N ASP A 605 6.28 3.77 25.17
CA ASP A 605 6.67 4.94 25.96
C ASP A 605 6.61 4.68 27.46
N ALA A 606 5.58 3.97 27.90
CA ALA A 606 5.45 3.52 29.28
C ALA A 606 6.06 2.12 29.50
N SER A 607 6.35 1.39 28.40
CA SER A 607 6.83 0.01 28.42
C SER A 607 5.90 -0.90 29.23
N ASN A 608 4.59 -0.80 28.98
CA ASN A 608 3.54 -1.48 29.73
C ASN A 608 2.31 -1.79 28.86
N ILE A 609 1.43 -2.67 29.35
CA ILE A 609 0.22 -3.14 28.66
C ILE A 609 -1.00 -2.69 29.47
N PRO A 610 -1.99 -2.00 28.88
CA PRO A 610 -3.28 -1.77 29.53
C PRO A 610 -4.08 -3.09 29.53
N LEU A 611 -3.82 -3.93 30.55
CA LEU A 611 -4.29 -5.32 30.61
C LEU A 611 -5.81 -5.45 30.59
N THR A 612 -6.55 -4.59 31.28
CA THR A 612 -8.02 -4.64 31.32
C THR A 612 -8.60 -4.31 29.95
N TRP A 613 -8.07 -3.27 29.31
CA TRP A 613 -8.47 -2.84 27.97
C TRP A 613 -8.23 -3.94 26.95
N ILE A 614 -7.00 -4.45 26.85
CA ILE A 614 -6.63 -5.50 25.89
C ILE A 614 -7.44 -6.77 26.14
N ARG A 615 -7.60 -7.17 27.41
CA ARG A 615 -8.40 -8.35 27.77
C ARG A 615 -9.85 -8.20 27.31
N ASP A 616 -10.48 -7.07 27.55
CA ASP A 616 -11.89 -6.85 27.21
C ASP A 616 -12.10 -6.73 25.68
N VAL A 617 -11.14 -6.15 24.94
CA VAL A 617 -11.15 -6.14 23.46
C VAL A 617 -11.02 -7.56 22.92
N LEU A 618 -10.07 -8.36 23.42
CA LEU A 618 -9.89 -9.74 22.98
C LEU A 618 -11.09 -10.64 23.36
N MET A 619 -11.73 -10.40 24.50
CA MET A 619 -12.99 -11.07 24.85
C MET A 619 -14.12 -10.71 23.88
N ALA A 620 -14.25 -9.43 23.52
CA ALA A 620 -15.23 -9.00 22.52
C ALA A 620 -14.93 -9.61 21.15
N LEU A 621 -13.66 -9.66 20.74
CA LEU A 621 -13.22 -10.31 19.52
C LEU A 621 -13.59 -11.81 19.51
N ASN A 622 -13.29 -12.54 20.58
CA ASN A 622 -13.66 -13.94 20.73
C ASN A 622 -15.17 -14.17 20.63
N LYS A 623 -15.98 -13.23 21.14
CA LYS A 623 -17.45 -13.27 20.99
C LYS A 623 -17.89 -13.05 19.54
N LEU A 624 -17.26 -12.11 18.83
CA LEU A 624 -17.57 -11.78 17.43
C LEU A 624 -17.13 -12.87 16.44
N THR A 625 -16.10 -13.65 16.77
CA THR A 625 -15.57 -14.73 15.92
C THR A 625 -16.08 -16.12 16.30
N SER A 626 -16.84 -16.25 17.38
CA SER A 626 -17.42 -17.52 17.82
C SER A 626 -18.31 -18.16 16.73
N PRO A 627 -18.23 -19.49 16.49
CA PRO A 627 -17.42 -20.50 17.20
C PRO A 627 -15.99 -20.69 16.65
N HIS A 628 -15.59 -19.96 15.60
CA HIS A 628 -14.30 -20.11 14.93
C HIS A 628 -13.21 -19.24 15.59
N ASN A 629 -12.66 -19.68 16.72
CA ASN A 629 -11.77 -18.84 17.54
C ASN A 629 -10.33 -19.36 17.66
N ARG A 630 -9.89 -20.30 16.83
CA ARG A 630 -8.50 -20.78 16.90
C ARG A 630 -7.58 -19.74 16.28
N ILE A 631 -6.83 -19.05 17.12
CA ILE A 631 -5.87 -18.01 16.71
C ILE A 631 -4.46 -18.58 16.86
N ARG A 632 -3.62 -18.36 15.85
CA ARG A 632 -2.16 -18.55 15.93
C ARG A 632 -1.46 -17.21 15.92
N VAL A 633 -0.43 -17.03 16.73
CA VAL A 633 0.28 -15.77 16.90
C VAL A 633 1.64 -15.82 16.22
N VAL A 634 1.89 -14.89 15.32
CA VAL A 634 3.16 -14.71 14.60
C VAL A 634 3.74 -13.35 14.94
N THR A 635 4.95 -13.32 15.48
CA THR A 635 5.66 -12.06 15.81
C THR A 635 6.91 -11.89 14.97
N VAL A 636 7.24 -10.66 14.60
CA VAL A 636 8.55 -10.31 14.03
C VAL A 636 9.43 -9.59 15.05
N LEU A 637 10.72 -9.92 15.08
CA LEU A 637 11.75 -9.29 15.91
C LEU A 637 12.95 -8.93 15.04
N GLY A 638 13.73 -7.94 15.47
CA GLY A 638 14.95 -7.53 14.78
C GLY A 638 15.36 -6.11 15.14
N VAL A 639 16.57 -5.74 14.74
CA VAL A 639 17.11 -4.40 14.96
C VAL A 639 16.20 -3.34 14.33
N GLN A 640 16.28 -2.11 14.84
CA GLN A 640 15.63 -0.95 14.22
C GLN A 640 16.01 -0.81 12.73
N SER A 641 15.03 -0.39 11.92
CA SER A 641 15.21 -0.12 10.48
C SER A 641 15.68 -1.30 9.61
N THR A 642 15.49 -2.54 10.07
CA THR A 642 15.81 -3.75 9.27
C THR A 642 14.71 -4.19 8.29
N GLY A 643 13.62 -3.43 8.17
CA GLY A 643 12.50 -3.75 7.27
C GLY A 643 11.48 -4.75 7.82
N LYS A 644 11.31 -4.86 9.15
CA LYS A 644 10.34 -5.77 9.80
C LYS A 644 8.90 -5.58 9.32
N SER A 645 8.38 -4.36 9.45
CA SER A 645 7.02 -4.01 9.04
C SER A 645 6.86 -4.14 7.52
N THR A 646 7.90 -3.81 6.74
CA THR A 646 7.95 -4.03 5.29
C THR A 646 7.85 -5.51 4.91
N LEU A 647 8.56 -6.38 5.62
CA LEU A 647 8.51 -7.82 5.43
C LEU A 647 7.10 -8.34 5.73
N LEU A 648 6.49 -7.95 6.87
CA LEU A 648 5.13 -8.36 7.22
C LEU A 648 4.09 -7.88 6.20
N ASN A 649 4.19 -6.62 5.77
CA ASN A 649 3.33 -6.04 4.75
C ASN A 649 3.45 -6.78 3.41
N THR A 650 4.64 -7.27 3.06
CA THR A 650 4.87 -8.06 1.84
C THR A 650 4.37 -9.50 2.00
N MET A 651 4.63 -10.14 3.14
CA MET A 651 4.25 -11.53 3.43
C MET A 651 2.73 -11.72 3.48
N PHE A 652 2.01 -10.80 4.11
CA PHE A 652 0.59 -10.93 4.39
C PHE A 652 -0.29 -9.92 3.65
N GLY A 653 0.29 -8.98 2.92
CA GLY A 653 -0.44 -7.90 2.26
C GLY A 653 -0.95 -6.80 3.22
N VAL A 654 -0.55 -6.84 4.49
CA VAL A 654 -1.07 -5.96 5.55
C VAL A 654 -0.50 -4.54 5.51
N GLN A 655 -0.97 -3.68 6.43
CA GLN A 655 -0.74 -2.23 6.45
C GLN A 655 -0.12 -1.74 7.77
N PHE A 656 0.92 -2.41 8.27
CA PHE A 656 1.74 -1.83 9.34
C PHE A 656 2.43 -0.56 8.85
N ALA A 657 2.62 0.41 9.76
CA ALA A 657 3.31 1.65 9.43
C ALA A 657 4.76 1.37 9.02
N VAL A 658 5.26 2.09 8.00
CA VAL A 658 6.65 2.02 7.54
C VAL A 658 7.16 3.46 7.40
N SER A 659 8.30 3.78 8.02
CA SER A 659 9.00 5.06 7.88
C SER A 659 10.51 4.86 7.98
N SER A 660 11.29 5.86 7.53
CA SER A 660 12.76 5.85 7.56
C SER A 660 13.33 5.96 8.99
N GLY A 661 12.55 6.49 9.94
CA GLY A 661 12.89 6.60 11.36
C GLY A 661 12.30 5.47 12.23
N ARG A 662 12.22 5.67 13.56
CA ARG A 662 11.53 4.76 14.48
C ARG A 662 10.03 4.74 14.20
N CYS A 663 9.61 3.86 13.29
CA CYS A 663 8.22 3.79 12.87
C CYS A 663 7.29 3.19 13.93
N THR A 664 7.77 2.15 14.62
CA THR A 664 7.00 1.38 15.61
C THR A 664 7.58 1.63 17.00
N ARG A 665 6.77 2.14 17.92
CA ARG A 665 7.09 2.26 19.35
C ARG A 665 6.21 1.28 20.13
N GLY A 666 6.81 0.31 20.82
CA GLY A 666 6.06 -0.78 21.46
C GLY A 666 5.72 -1.95 20.52
N ALA A 667 4.50 -2.50 20.60
CA ALA A 667 4.07 -3.61 19.75
C ALA A 667 2.61 -3.48 19.32
N PHE A 668 2.33 -3.80 18.06
CA PHE A 668 1.01 -3.69 17.43
C PHE A 668 0.55 -5.04 16.92
N MET A 669 -0.72 -5.36 17.13
CA MET A 669 -1.34 -6.62 16.70
C MET A 669 -2.39 -6.39 15.62
N LEU A 670 -2.41 -7.26 14.61
CA LEU A 670 -3.36 -7.23 13.49
C LEU A 670 -3.87 -8.65 13.22
N LEU A 671 -5.18 -8.78 13.01
CA LEU A 671 -5.83 -10.08 12.81
C LEU A 671 -6.08 -10.35 11.32
N ILE A 672 -5.67 -11.53 10.86
CA ILE A 672 -5.87 -12.02 9.49
C ILE A 672 -6.75 -13.28 9.53
N SER A 673 -7.78 -13.34 8.70
CA SER A 673 -8.62 -14.55 8.57
C SER A 673 -7.97 -15.60 7.67
N VAL A 674 -8.15 -16.87 8.01
CA VAL A 674 -7.75 -18.00 7.17
C VAL A 674 -8.97 -18.54 6.42
N SER A 675 -8.82 -18.71 5.11
CA SER A 675 -9.85 -19.31 4.25
C SER A 675 -10.23 -20.72 4.69
N GLU A 676 -11.50 -21.08 4.54
CA GLU A 676 -12.05 -22.36 5.04
C GLU A 676 -11.25 -23.58 4.57
N GLU A 677 -10.84 -23.59 3.30
CA GLU A 677 -10.04 -24.64 2.68
C GLU A 677 -8.66 -24.80 3.36
N PHE A 678 -8.11 -23.70 3.87
CA PHE A 678 -6.78 -23.66 4.46
C PHE A 678 -6.77 -23.82 5.98
N ARG A 679 -7.92 -23.63 6.66
CA ARG A 679 -8.06 -23.80 8.13
C ARG A 679 -7.69 -25.19 8.61
N SER A 680 -8.06 -26.22 7.84
CA SER A 680 -7.74 -27.62 8.18
C SER A 680 -6.24 -27.87 8.22
N GLU A 681 -5.49 -27.19 7.36
CA GLU A 681 -4.06 -27.38 7.22
C GLU A 681 -3.24 -26.54 8.18
N LEU A 682 -3.64 -25.30 8.48
CA LEU A 682 -3.00 -24.47 9.51
C LEU A 682 -3.46 -24.80 10.93
N GLN A 683 -4.55 -25.56 11.06
CA GLN A 683 -5.21 -25.85 12.33
C GLN A 683 -5.65 -24.59 13.10
N CYS A 684 -5.89 -23.49 12.38
CA CYS A 684 -6.36 -22.24 12.94
C CYS A 684 -7.37 -21.56 12.02
N ASP A 685 -8.20 -20.70 12.59
CA ASP A 685 -9.21 -19.91 11.90
C ASP A 685 -8.69 -18.48 11.61
N TYR A 686 -7.75 -18.00 12.43
CA TYR A 686 -7.13 -16.69 12.31
C TYR A 686 -5.63 -16.73 12.62
N ILE A 687 -4.90 -15.76 12.08
CA ILE A 687 -3.51 -15.45 12.45
C ILE A 687 -3.47 -14.05 13.04
N LEU A 688 -2.94 -13.91 14.25
CA LEU A 688 -2.64 -12.64 14.87
C LEU A 688 -1.17 -12.31 14.61
N VAL A 689 -0.93 -11.31 13.78
CA VAL A 689 0.42 -10.83 13.46
C VAL A 689 0.79 -9.71 14.42
N ILE A 690 1.95 -9.82 15.06
CA ILE A 690 2.49 -8.79 15.97
C ILE A 690 3.73 -8.17 15.33
N ASP A 691 3.63 -6.87 15.00
CA ASP A 691 4.76 -6.04 14.62
C ASP A 691 5.35 -5.37 15.86
N THR A 692 6.67 -5.45 16.02
CA THR A 692 7.36 -4.91 17.19
C THR A 692 8.23 -3.73 16.83
N GLU A 693 8.49 -2.90 17.83
CA GLU A 693 9.57 -1.95 17.82
C GLU A 693 10.91 -2.63 17.47
N GLY A 694 11.79 -1.85 16.83
CA GLY A 694 13.15 -2.26 16.58
C GLY A 694 14.00 -2.27 17.83
N LEU A 695 14.66 -3.40 18.08
CA LEU A 695 15.60 -3.55 19.19
C LEU A 695 16.81 -2.63 18.99
N LYS A 696 17.44 -2.21 20.10
CA LYS A 696 18.62 -1.36 20.14
C LYS A 696 18.46 -0.02 19.43
N SER A 697 17.37 0.68 19.68
CA SER A 697 17.21 2.00 19.09
C SER A 697 18.29 2.97 19.58
N LEU A 698 18.89 3.73 18.65
CA LEU A 698 19.97 4.69 18.94
C LEU A 698 19.51 5.74 19.97
N GLU A 699 18.24 6.13 19.90
CA GLU A 699 17.59 7.06 20.83
C GLU A 699 17.55 6.49 22.26
N LEU A 700 17.20 5.21 22.42
CA LEU A 700 17.16 4.56 23.73
C LEU A 700 18.54 4.16 24.23
N SER A 701 19.52 3.89 23.36
CA SER A 701 20.87 3.47 23.80
C SER A 701 21.60 4.50 24.67
N LYS A 702 21.16 5.78 24.67
CA LYS A 702 21.64 6.84 25.56
C LYS A 702 21.09 6.70 27.00
N LEU A 703 20.07 5.87 27.22
CA LEU A 703 19.45 5.59 28.53
C LEU A 703 20.05 4.33 29.16
N ALA A 704 20.32 4.40 30.47
CA ALA A 704 20.94 3.31 31.24
C ALA A 704 20.12 1.99 31.23
N ASP A 705 18.81 2.06 31.04
CA ASP A 705 17.88 0.92 31.12
C ASP A 705 17.43 0.37 29.74
N SER A 706 18.05 0.81 28.63
CA SER A 706 17.64 0.42 27.27
C SER A 706 17.65 -1.09 27.01
N TYR A 707 18.67 -1.78 27.52
CA TYR A 707 18.74 -3.24 27.44
C TYR A 707 17.64 -3.93 28.26
N GLU A 708 17.16 -3.35 29.37
CA GLU A 708 16.03 -3.91 30.11
C GLU A 708 14.75 -3.82 29.28
N HIS A 709 14.49 -2.67 28.63
CA HIS A 709 13.33 -2.46 27.78
C HIS A 709 13.25 -3.49 26.63
N ASP A 710 14.33 -3.67 25.88
CA ASP A 710 14.39 -4.62 24.76
C ASP A 710 14.17 -6.07 25.23
N ASN A 711 14.76 -6.44 26.38
CA ASN A 711 14.58 -7.76 26.97
C ASN A 711 13.15 -8.00 27.44
N GLU A 712 12.50 -7.00 28.05
CA GLU A 712 11.10 -7.06 28.47
C GLU A 712 10.17 -7.24 27.27
N LEU A 713 10.28 -6.35 26.27
CA LEU A 713 9.50 -6.41 25.05
C LEU A 713 9.63 -7.78 24.39
N THR A 714 10.87 -8.22 24.17
CA THR A 714 11.17 -9.50 23.53
C THR A 714 10.62 -10.69 24.34
N THR A 715 10.79 -10.69 25.66
CA THR A 715 10.27 -11.78 26.52
C THR A 715 8.75 -11.88 26.42
N VAL A 716 8.03 -10.75 26.44
CA VAL A 716 6.57 -10.73 26.35
C VAL A 716 6.09 -11.23 25.00
N VAL A 717 6.57 -10.65 23.90
CA VAL A 717 6.07 -10.99 22.56
C VAL A 717 6.43 -12.42 22.15
N VAL A 718 7.63 -12.91 22.49
CA VAL A 718 8.00 -14.32 22.30
C VAL A 718 7.11 -15.23 23.14
N GLY A 719 6.76 -14.84 24.36
CA GLY A 719 5.87 -15.61 25.22
C GLY A 719 4.42 -15.66 24.75
N LEU A 720 3.96 -14.68 23.98
CA LEU A 720 2.65 -14.68 23.35
C LEU A 720 2.61 -15.44 22.01
N SER A 721 3.77 -15.70 21.40
CA SER A 721 3.87 -16.21 20.04
C SER A 721 3.87 -17.73 19.96
N ASP A 722 3.15 -18.28 18.99
CA ASP A 722 3.38 -19.63 18.50
C ASP A 722 4.65 -19.67 17.64
N LEU A 723 4.87 -18.60 16.85
CA LEU A 723 5.98 -18.49 15.92
C LEU A 723 6.63 -17.10 15.98
N THR A 724 7.95 -17.08 16.05
CA THR A 724 8.77 -15.87 16.03
C THR A 724 9.63 -15.81 14.77
N ILE A 725 9.55 -14.70 14.04
CA ILE A 725 10.41 -14.37 12.90
C ILE A 725 11.50 -13.45 13.40
N VAL A 726 12.77 -13.84 13.26
CA VAL A 726 13.91 -12.98 13.58
C VAL A 726 14.48 -12.45 12.27
N ASN A 727 14.22 -11.18 12.01
CA ASN A 727 14.65 -10.45 10.83
C ASN A 727 16.07 -9.90 11.05
N ILE A 728 17.00 -10.33 10.20
CA ILE A 728 18.42 -9.99 10.26
C ILE A 728 18.78 -9.24 8.98
N ALA A 729 19.23 -7.99 9.13
CA ALA A 729 19.69 -7.19 7.99
C ALA A 729 21.21 -7.29 7.83
N MET A 730 21.67 -7.61 6.62
CA MET A 730 23.09 -7.70 6.24
C MET A 730 23.91 -8.69 7.09
N GLU A 731 25.12 -9.01 6.62
CA GLU A 731 26.07 -9.92 7.29
C GLU A 731 26.84 -9.20 8.43
N ASN A 732 26.19 -8.34 9.22
CA ASN A 732 26.86 -7.70 10.36
C ASN A 732 26.88 -8.64 11.57
N ALA A 733 28.00 -9.35 11.76
CA ALA A 733 28.19 -10.34 12.82
C ALA A 733 28.02 -9.77 14.25
N ILE A 734 28.28 -8.46 14.45
CA ILE A 734 28.18 -7.82 15.77
C ILE A 734 26.72 -7.56 16.13
N GLU A 735 25.95 -6.97 15.22
CA GLU A 735 24.52 -6.72 15.41
C GLU A 735 23.74 -8.03 15.59
N MET A 736 24.07 -9.01 14.76
CA MET A 736 23.51 -10.36 14.85
C MET A 736 23.74 -10.95 16.25
N LYS A 737 24.96 -10.86 16.80
CA LYS A 737 25.28 -11.43 18.12
C LYS A 737 24.42 -10.86 19.24
N ASP A 738 24.31 -9.54 19.31
CA ASP A 738 23.66 -8.91 20.46
C ASP A 738 22.12 -9.02 20.39
N THR A 739 21.53 -8.92 19.20
CA THR A 739 20.08 -9.13 19.04
C THR A 739 19.71 -10.59 19.31
N LEU A 740 20.51 -11.53 18.81
CA LEU A 740 20.26 -12.96 19.07
C LEU A 740 20.40 -13.31 20.55
N GLN A 741 21.30 -12.67 21.31
CA GLN A 741 21.37 -12.88 22.75
C GLN A 741 20.05 -12.55 23.46
N ILE A 742 19.45 -11.39 23.18
CA ILE A 742 18.16 -10.97 23.75
C ILE A 742 17.08 -12.01 23.42
N VAL A 743 17.02 -12.44 22.17
CA VAL A 743 16.04 -13.43 21.69
C VAL A 743 16.26 -14.81 22.32
N VAL A 744 17.51 -15.28 22.43
CA VAL A 744 17.88 -16.55 23.07
C VAL A 744 17.49 -16.56 24.54
N HIS A 745 17.71 -15.45 25.27
CA HIS A 745 17.26 -15.31 26.66
C HIS A 745 15.74 -15.46 26.77
N ALA A 746 14.98 -14.82 25.88
CA ALA A 746 13.52 -14.96 25.86
C ALA A 746 13.08 -16.40 25.58
N PHE A 747 13.68 -17.09 24.60
CA PHE A 747 13.37 -18.50 24.32
C PHE A 747 13.71 -19.43 25.48
N LEU A 748 14.86 -19.22 26.12
CA LEU A 748 15.25 -19.99 27.30
C LEU A 748 14.22 -19.85 28.42
N ARG A 749 13.77 -18.62 28.70
CA ARG A 749 12.69 -18.36 29.69
C ARG A 749 11.37 -19.03 29.29
N MET A 750 11.05 -19.06 28.01
CA MET A 750 9.86 -19.74 27.52
C MET A 750 9.90 -21.25 27.74
N LYS A 751 11.07 -21.88 27.60
CA LYS A 751 11.25 -23.29 27.93
C LYS A 751 10.95 -23.58 29.40
N GLU A 752 11.42 -22.72 30.31
CA GLU A 752 11.22 -22.92 31.76
C GLU A 752 9.75 -22.83 32.17
N VAL A 753 8.93 -22.05 31.46
CA VAL A 753 7.47 -22.03 31.64
C VAL A 753 6.74 -23.12 30.83
N GLY A 754 7.47 -24.08 30.27
CA GLY A 754 6.92 -25.25 29.58
C GLY A 754 6.50 -25.01 28.12
N LYS A 755 6.84 -23.85 27.53
CA LYS A 755 6.57 -23.56 26.11
C LYS A 755 7.77 -23.93 25.25
N ARG A 756 7.52 -24.43 24.05
CA ARG A 756 8.55 -24.66 23.03
C ARG A 756 8.22 -23.87 21.76
N PRO A 757 8.59 -22.56 21.71
CA PRO A 757 8.26 -21.70 20.58
C PRO A 757 8.96 -22.18 19.31
N CYS A 758 8.42 -21.81 18.14
CA CYS A 758 9.08 -22.03 16.85
C CYS A 758 9.75 -20.72 16.39
N CYS A 759 10.95 -20.81 15.79
CA CYS A 759 11.67 -19.64 15.28
C CYS A 759 12.04 -19.78 13.82
N HIS A 760 11.93 -18.71 13.04
CA HIS A 760 12.46 -18.61 11.68
C HIS A 760 13.39 -17.39 11.57
N PHE A 761 14.57 -17.58 10.99
CA PHE A 761 15.47 -16.49 10.64
C PHE A 761 15.22 -16.04 9.21
N VAL A 762 15.16 -14.72 9.01
CA VAL A 762 15.02 -14.10 7.70
C VAL A 762 16.22 -13.19 7.48
N HIS A 763 17.06 -13.55 6.54
CA HIS A 763 18.26 -12.81 6.14
C HIS A 763 17.91 -11.89 4.97
N GLN A 764 17.94 -10.57 5.19
CA GLN A 764 17.63 -9.55 4.19
C GLN A 764 18.86 -9.19 3.35
N ASN A 765 18.63 -8.73 2.12
CA ASN A 765 19.66 -8.24 1.18
C ASN A 765 20.73 -9.28 0.81
N THR A 766 20.32 -10.52 0.58
CA THR A 766 21.23 -11.62 0.25
C THR A 766 21.46 -11.73 -1.28
N ALA A 767 22.69 -11.99 -1.71
CA ALA A 767 23.04 -12.07 -3.14
C ALA A 767 22.71 -13.46 -3.74
N GLY A 768 21.71 -13.52 -4.63
CA GLY A 768 20.98 -14.76 -4.96
C GLY A 768 21.74 -15.97 -5.54
N VAL A 769 22.93 -15.82 -6.13
CA VAL A 769 23.59 -16.95 -6.85
C VAL A 769 24.57 -17.75 -5.98
N ALA A 770 25.24 -17.11 -5.01
CA ALA A 770 26.25 -17.77 -4.16
C ALA A 770 25.66 -18.37 -2.88
N VAL A 771 24.49 -17.88 -2.45
CA VAL A 771 23.84 -18.28 -1.18
C VAL A 771 23.59 -19.78 -1.14
N HIS A 772 23.13 -20.43 -2.23
CA HIS A 772 22.84 -21.88 -2.23
C HIS A 772 24.07 -22.80 -2.09
N ARG A 773 25.28 -22.36 -2.48
CA ARG A 773 26.51 -23.18 -2.32
C ARG A 773 27.25 -22.90 -1.01
N ASN A 774 27.19 -21.68 -0.48
CA ASN A 774 27.88 -21.29 0.75
C ASN A 774 27.00 -21.44 2.02
N THR A 775 25.67 -21.61 1.87
CA THR A 775 24.70 -21.65 2.98
C THR A 775 24.98 -22.71 4.03
N LEU A 776 25.41 -23.91 3.65
CA LEU A 776 25.57 -24.99 4.65
C LEU A 776 26.66 -24.67 5.68
N LYS A 777 27.75 -24.02 5.24
CA LYS A 777 28.83 -23.61 6.14
C LYS A 777 28.39 -22.45 7.03
N GLU A 778 27.75 -21.44 6.44
CA GLU A 778 27.21 -20.27 7.16
C GLU A 778 26.13 -20.66 8.17
N ARG A 779 25.19 -21.54 7.79
CA ARG A 779 24.16 -22.07 8.68
C ARG A 779 24.77 -22.84 9.86
N LYS A 780 25.81 -23.65 9.62
CA LYS A 780 26.52 -24.36 10.69
C LYS A 780 27.21 -23.39 11.65
N ILE A 781 27.84 -22.34 11.11
CA ILE A 781 28.47 -21.28 11.92
C ILE A 781 27.40 -20.57 12.76
N LEU A 782 26.27 -20.20 12.16
CA LEU A 782 25.15 -19.58 12.87
C LEU A 782 24.62 -20.47 14.00
N LEU A 783 24.41 -21.76 13.74
CA LEU A 783 23.95 -22.69 14.77
C LEU A 783 24.97 -22.83 15.91
N GLN A 784 26.27 -22.89 15.59
CA GLN A 784 27.32 -22.92 16.61
C GLN A 784 27.29 -21.66 17.48
N GLN A 785 27.15 -20.48 16.85
CA GLN A 785 27.03 -19.22 17.58
C GLN A 785 25.76 -19.19 18.47
N LEU A 786 24.63 -19.71 17.97
CA LEU A 786 23.40 -19.82 18.74
C LEU A 786 23.55 -20.77 19.94
N ASP A 787 24.26 -21.90 19.76
CA ASP A 787 24.56 -22.84 20.85
C ASP A 787 25.45 -22.17 21.91
N GLU A 788 26.49 -21.43 21.51
CA GLU A 788 27.36 -20.67 22.42
C GLU A 788 26.57 -19.60 23.20
N MET A 789 25.70 -18.83 22.53
CA MET A 789 24.83 -17.86 23.18
C MET A 789 23.83 -18.53 24.14
N THR A 790 23.30 -19.69 23.77
CA THR A 790 22.37 -20.45 24.61
C THR A 790 23.05 -20.94 25.89
N GLN A 791 24.29 -21.41 25.78
CA GLN A 791 25.08 -21.82 26.94
C GLN A 791 25.39 -20.62 27.85
N ALA A 792 25.77 -19.48 27.28
CA ALA A 792 26.01 -18.26 28.04
C ALA A 792 24.74 -17.80 28.79
N ALA A 793 23.59 -17.77 28.11
CA ALA A 793 22.31 -17.41 28.70
C ALA A 793 21.90 -18.39 29.82
N ALA A 794 22.10 -19.69 29.63
CA ALA A 794 21.79 -20.72 30.63
C ALA A 794 22.65 -20.59 31.89
N ARG A 795 23.93 -20.21 31.75
CA ARG A 795 24.82 -19.90 32.88
C ARG A 795 24.38 -18.67 33.65
N MET A 796 24.00 -17.60 32.94
CA MET A 796 23.51 -16.37 33.56
C MET A 796 22.21 -16.60 34.35
N GLU A 797 21.29 -17.41 33.82
CA GLU A 797 20.02 -17.75 34.47
C GLU A 797 20.14 -18.90 35.50
N LYS A 798 21.33 -19.49 35.67
CA LYS A 798 21.63 -20.60 36.62
C LYS A 798 20.82 -21.89 36.40
N ILE A 799 20.50 -22.22 35.14
CA ILE A 799 19.64 -23.37 34.81
C ILE A 799 20.47 -24.64 34.43
N GLY A 800 21.80 -24.53 34.43
CA GLY A 800 22.74 -25.64 34.19
C GLY A 800 23.59 -25.47 32.93
N ASP A 801 24.65 -26.27 32.84
CA ASP A 801 25.60 -26.26 31.71
C ASP A 801 25.17 -27.21 30.58
N ASN A 802 25.60 -26.93 29.34
CA ASN A 802 25.38 -27.73 28.11
C ASN A 802 23.97 -27.74 27.50
N LYS A 803 23.23 -26.62 27.51
CA LYS A 803 22.02 -26.48 26.67
C LYS A 803 22.40 -26.02 25.25
N LYS A 804 21.90 -26.73 24.23
CA LYS A 804 21.94 -26.30 22.82
C LYS A 804 20.69 -25.50 22.46
N PHE A 805 20.78 -24.70 21.39
CA PHE A 805 19.67 -23.90 20.88
C PHE A 805 18.47 -24.78 20.47
N THR A 806 18.73 -25.93 19.88
CA THR A 806 17.68 -26.91 19.50
C THR A 806 17.02 -27.60 20.70
N ASP A 807 17.64 -27.54 21.89
CA ASP A 807 17.02 -28.05 23.11
C ASP A 807 15.95 -27.09 23.64
N ILE A 808 16.04 -25.80 23.35
CA ILE A 808 15.17 -24.77 23.92
C ILE A 808 13.98 -24.38 23.04
N LEU A 809 14.06 -24.61 21.72
CA LEU A 809 12.96 -24.34 20.78
C LEU A 809 12.84 -25.41 19.68
N ASP A 810 11.78 -25.34 18.89
CA ASP A 810 11.65 -26.14 17.66
C ASP A 810 12.33 -25.39 16.50
N TYR A 811 13.51 -25.87 16.10
CA TYR A 811 14.34 -25.24 15.07
C TYR A 811 14.99 -26.28 14.16
N ASN A 812 14.76 -26.15 12.86
CA ASN A 812 15.37 -26.94 11.82
C ASN A 812 16.23 -26.06 10.90
N ILE A 813 17.54 -26.29 10.91
CA ILE A 813 18.53 -25.51 10.16
C ILE A 813 18.26 -25.45 8.64
N ASP A 814 17.60 -26.45 8.07
CA ASP A 814 17.33 -26.51 6.63
C ASP A 814 16.02 -25.83 6.25
N LYS A 815 15.05 -25.75 7.16
CA LYS A 815 13.69 -25.25 6.90
C LYS A 815 13.38 -23.89 7.53
N ASN A 816 14.14 -23.48 8.55
CA ASN A 816 13.86 -22.28 9.35
C ASN A 816 14.73 -21.08 8.98
N ASN A 817 15.55 -21.15 7.92
CA ASN A 817 16.37 -20.02 7.45
C ASN A 817 15.94 -19.59 6.05
N TRP A 818 15.49 -18.35 5.92
CA TRP A 818 15.07 -17.72 4.67
C TRP A 818 16.09 -16.67 4.25
N TYR A 819 16.38 -16.60 2.95
CA TYR A 819 17.32 -15.64 2.37
C TYR A 819 16.56 -14.86 1.31
N ILE A 820 16.33 -13.58 1.57
CA ILE A 820 15.56 -12.70 0.70
C ILE A 820 16.53 -11.72 0.01
N PRO A 821 16.37 -11.44 -1.30
CA PRO A 821 17.17 -10.44 -2.00
C PRO A 821 16.86 -9.01 -1.52
N ALA A 822 17.47 -8.01 -2.16
CA ALA A 822 17.16 -6.62 -1.88
C ALA A 822 15.73 -6.24 -2.31
N LEU A 823 15.11 -5.33 -1.57
CA LEU A 823 13.74 -4.86 -1.80
C LEU A 823 13.60 -4.10 -3.13
N TRP A 824 14.55 -3.23 -3.47
CA TRP A 824 14.47 -2.33 -4.62
C TRP A 824 15.33 -2.82 -5.80
N LEU A 825 14.80 -2.70 -7.03
CA LEU A 825 15.56 -2.90 -8.27
C LEU A 825 16.19 -1.58 -8.72
N GLY A 826 17.17 -1.10 -7.96
CA GLY A 826 17.86 0.17 -8.18
C GLY A 826 17.72 1.12 -7.00
N VAL A 827 17.93 2.42 -7.25
CA VAL A 827 17.91 3.46 -6.23
C VAL A 827 16.54 4.16 -6.22
N PRO A 828 15.80 4.17 -5.09
CA PRO A 828 14.60 5.00 -4.92
C PRO A 828 14.87 6.49 -5.21
N PRO A 829 13.87 7.30 -5.60
CA PRO A 829 12.43 7.04 -5.47
C PRO A 829 11.77 6.41 -6.71
N MET A 830 12.47 6.34 -7.85
CA MET A 830 11.94 5.76 -9.10
C MET A 830 12.16 4.25 -9.25
N ALA A 831 12.92 3.62 -8.34
CA ALA A 831 13.11 2.18 -8.37
C ALA A 831 11.80 1.41 -8.05
N PRO A 832 11.45 0.37 -8.82
CA PRO A 832 10.36 -0.54 -8.48
C PRO A 832 10.79 -1.57 -7.45
N VAL A 833 9.82 -2.18 -6.77
CA VAL A 833 10.04 -3.33 -5.88
C VAL A 833 10.46 -4.56 -6.69
N SER A 834 11.44 -5.29 -6.16
CA SER A 834 11.98 -6.53 -6.71
C SER A 834 10.95 -7.64 -6.70
N THR A 835 10.68 -8.24 -7.86
CA THR A 835 9.81 -9.42 -7.97
C THR A 835 10.33 -10.57 -7.12
N SER A 836 11.64 -10.80 -7.14
CA SER A 836 12.29 -11.86 -6.36
C SER A 836 12.15 -11.65 -4.86
N TYR A 837 12.13 -10.39 -4.40
CA TYR A 837 11.85 -10.08 -2.99
C TYR A 837 10.43 -10.53 -2.61
N SER A 838 9.43 -10.06 -3.36
CA SER A 838 8.04 -10.37 -3.09
C SER A 838 7.74 -11.86 -3.23
N GLU A 839 8.35 -12.55 -4.19
CA GLU A 839 8.21 -13.99 -4.38
C GLU A 839 8.78 -14.79 -3.20
N GLU A 840 9.99 -14.50 -2.75
CA GLU A 840 10.57 -15.18 -1.58
C GLU A 840 9.81 -14.86 -0.29
N ALA A 841 9.44 -13.60 -0.07
CA ALA A 841 8.61 -13.21 1.07
C ALA A 841 7.25 -13.92 1.05
N SER A 842 6.65 -14.14 -0.12
CA SER A 842 5.36 -14.83 -0.25
C SER A 842 5.39 -16.30 0.14
N LYS A 843 6.57 -16.95 0.06
CA LYS A 843 6.74 -18.35 0.42
C LYS A 843 6.79 -18.56 1.93
N ILE A 844 7.20 -17.52 2.69
CA ILE A 844 7.43 -17.63 4.12
C ILE A 844 6.17 -18.09 4.87
N PRO A 845 4.99 -17.44 4.75
CA PRO A 845 3.77 -17.86 5.46
C PRO A 845 3.42 -19.34 5.27
N PHE A 846 3.76 -19.93 4.11
CA PHE A 846 3.51 -21.34 3.83
C PHE A 846 4.53 -22.27 4.46
N GLY A 847 5.80 -21.86 4.49
CA GLY A 847 6.82 -22.61 5.23
C GLY A 847 6.64 -22.57 6.74
N LEU A 848 5.87 -21.61 7.28
CA LEU A 848 5.46 -21.59 8.69
C LEU A 848 4.55 -22.77 9.08
N ARG A 849 3.96 -23.49 8.12
CA ARG A 849 3.07 -24.65 8.36
C ARG A 849 3.68 -25.69 9.30
N SER A 850 4.96 -26.02 9.15
CA SER A 850 5.59 -27.05 9.99
C SER A 850 5.69 -26.61 11.45
N GLY A 851 5.96 -25.32 11.68
CA GLY A 851 6.01 -24.75 13.04
C GLY A 851 4.62 -24.64 13.67
N LEU A 852 3.60 -24.32 12.88
CA LEU A 852 2.22 -24.14 13.37
C LEU A 852 1.47 -25.47 13.61
N LYS A 853 1.84 -26.56 12.92
CA LYS A 853 1.23 -27.90 13.09
C LYS A 853 1.75 -28.67 14.31
N ASN A 854 3.00 -28.45 14.72
CA ASN A 854 3.66 -29.26 15.75
C ASN A 854 3.39 -28.80 17.19
N GLN A 855 2.69 -27.68 17.38
CA GLN A 855 2.40 -27.17 18.72
C GLN A 855 1.08 -27.72 19.24
N ILE A 856 1.21 -28.72 20.12
CA ILE A 856 0.12 -29.27 20.94
C ILE A 856 -0.49 -28.10 21.73
N SER A 857 -1.82 -27.96 21.65
CA SER A 857 -2.58 -27.02 22.47
C SER A 857 -2.33 -27.31 23.95
N TYR A 858 -1.56 -26.45 24.62
CA TYR A 858 -1.43 -26.51 26.07
C TYR A 858 -2.73 -25.98 26.69
N ASN A 859 -3.52 -26.87 27.28
CA ASN A 859 -4.60 -26.49 28.19
C ASN A 859 -3.96 -25.82 29.42
N CYS A 860 -3.86 -24.49 29.40
CA CYS A 860 -3.58 -23.72 30.61
C CYS A 860 -4.81 -23.75 31.53
N HIS A 861 -5.00 -24.87 32.25
CA HIS A 861 -5.61 -24.78 33.58
C HIS A 861 -4.57 -24.11 34.48
N ALA A 862 -4.60 -22.78 34.53
CA ALA A 862 -4.04 -22.06 35.66
C ALA A 862 -4.81 -22.53 36.90
N LYS A 863 -4.12 -23.23 37.81
CA LYS A 863 -4.57 -23.31 39.19
C LYS A 863 -4.56 -21.88 39.75
N GLU A 864 -5.67 -21.54 40.39
CA GLU A 864 -6.02 -20.25 40.99
C GLU A 864 -4.90 -19.59 41.80
#